data_AF-A0A838RR53-F1
#
_entry.id   AF-A0A838RR53-F1
#
_cell.length_a   1.000
_cell.length_b   1.000
_cell.length_c   1.000
_cell.angle_alpha   90.00
_cell.angle_beta   90.00
_cell.angle_gamma   90.00
#
_symmetry.space_group_name_H-M   'P 1'
#
loop_
_entity.id
_entity.type
_entity.pdbx_description
1 polymer ?
#
loop_
_entity_poly.entity_id
_entity_poly.type
_entity_poly.pdbx_seq_one_letter_code
_entity_poly.pdbx_strand_id
1 'polypeptide(L)'
;TASGKTLCYNLPVLNHLLQEPQARALYLFPTKALAQDQREELLGLIRGTGATLSAEVYDGDTPASARRRIRASANIVITNPDMLHLGILPHHTQWLQLWTTLRYIVIDEVHQYRGLFGSHFANLLRRLRRIARFYGCEPQIISASATIANPGDLVERLIDAERPVTVIDESGAPQGEKHFIFWNPPPFNEQLGLRRSALLEARRVAALFLQEAVQSIVFTRSRLATEVLLRYLQEEGTRMGMTEGMIRGYRGGYLPLERREIEQGLREGKVRGVVSTNALELGIDIGQLEASLMLGYPGTIASTWQQAGRAGRRAGTSVAVLLASSDPLDQFIIGHPEWFFNASPEYARINPDNLLILLNHLKCATFELPFAPEEGFGSLPPEALREILAFLEEEGVIHCAADTYYWTAESYPAERVSLRMVTNDGMLITMQPGGLVIGEVDRFAVHQMCFPGAIYMHEGRQFLIEALEWEESRALARPVEVDYYTRSQSKRSVAVVETLASDGAHQWGDLLVTSVTTGFKKIKLHTHENLGTFDLVLPEAQMHTTGYWLTFPVEVASERRDYGPNWAQQRLRARGREDFRCAHCRISEDELGREVDVHHLIPFRDFGYVAGKNDGYLAANDLSNLVCLCPSCHKRAEPWYRSEVAAGLAGVANALGNIAPLFLMCDARDLGSSSELRPAESDGPTIFLYDMVPSGVGFAEQLFALHHELLRATVALIRDCPCAQGCPACVGPEAMAGDGGKKHSLALLELLAG
;
A
#
# COMPACT_ATOMS: atom_id res chain seq x y z
N THR A 1 -3.46 20.21 0.41
CA THR A 1 -3.95 20.38 1.80
C THR A 1 -3.87 21.85 2.17
N ALA A 2 -4.73 22.36 3.06
CA ALA A 2 -4.79 23.77 3.50
C ALA A 2 -5.36 24.84 2.51
N SER A 3 -6.04 24.45 1.43
CA SER A 3 -6.78 25.36 0.54
C SER A 3 -8.20 25.71 1.03
N GLY A 4 -8.63 25.19 2.18
CA GLY A 4 -9.99 25.39 2.70
C GLY A 4 -11.04 24.42 2.14
N LYS A 5 -10.63 23.22 1.69
CA LYS A 5 -11.55 22.16 1.17
C LYS A 5 -12.77 21.94 2.08
N THR A 6 -12.54 21.90 3.38
CA THR A 6 -13.59 21.69 4.39
C THR A 6 -14.70 22.73 4.34
N LEU A 7 -14.36 23.99 4.09
CA LEU A 7 -15.34 25.06 4.03
C LEU A 7 -16.24 24.93 2.79
N CYS A 8 -15.76 24.34 1.70
CA CYS A 8 -16.52 24.15 0.46
C CYS A 8 -17.79 23.30 0.66
N TYR A 9 -17.74 22.28 1.53
CA TYR A 9 -18.93 21.49 1.87
C TYR A 9 -19.62 21.97 3.15
N ASN A 10 -18.89 22.51 4.14
CA ASN A 10 -19.51 23.00 5.37
C ASN A 10 -20.38 24.24 5.15
N LEU A 11 -19.96 25.17 4.30
CA LEU A 11 -20.70 26.41 4.05
C LEU A 11 -22.12 26.16 3.49
N PRO A 12 -22.31 25.41 2.38
CA PRO A 12 -23.66 25.15 1.87
C PRO A 12 -24.53 24.35 2.87
N VAL A 13 -23.95 23.35 3.53
CA VAL A 13 -24.66 22.52 4.53
C VAL A 13 -25.14 23.36 5.71
N LEU A 14 -24.24 24.15 6.33
CA LEU A 14 -24.60 25.01 7.47
C LEU A 14 -25.59 26.09 7.05
N ASN A 15 -25.40 26.74 5.90
CA ASN A 15 -26.34 27.74 5.40
C ASN A 15 -27.76 27.16 5.25
N HIS A 16 -27.89 25.94 4.72
CA HIS A 16 -29.18 25.26 4.63
C HIS A 16 -29.75 24.94 6.02
N LEU A 17 -28.96 24.35 6.92
CA LEU A 17 -29.41 23.95 8.26
C LEU A 17 -29.83 25.14 9.13
N LEU A 18 -29.24 26.33 8.91
CA LEU A 18 -29.66 27.56 9.58
C LEU A 18 -31.05 28.03 9.12
N GLN A 19 -31.41 27.78 7.86
CA GLN A 19 -32.72 28.12 7.29
C GLN A 19 -33.77 27.05 7.60
N GLU A 20 -33.38 25.78 7.57
CA GLU A 20 -34.22 24.61 7.86
C GLU A 20 -33.59 23.75 8.97
N PRO A 21 -33.81 24.05 10.26
CA PRO A 21 -33.18 23.33 11.37
C PRO A 21 -33.55 21.85 11.49
N GLN A 22 -34.61 21.40 10.81
CA GLN A 22 -35.03 19.99 10.75
C GLN A 22 -34.27 19.19 9.68
N ALA A 23 -33.61 19.87 8.73
CA ALA A 23 -32.79 19.20 7.72
C ALA A 23 -31.62 18.47 8.40
N ARG A 24 -31.13 17.43 7.71
CA ARG A 24 -30.04 16.58 8.16
C ARG A 24 -28.98 16.44 7.08
N ALA A 25 -27.75 16.20 7.52
CA ALA A 25 -26.64 15.87 6.63
C ALA A 25 -25.87 14.66 7.14
N LEU A 26 -25.36 13.85 6.20
CA LEU A 26 -24.50 12.70 6.47
C LEU A 26 -23.10 12.97 5.92
N TYR A 27 -22.08 12.85 6.76
CA TYR A 27 -20.69 13.08 6.38
C TYR A 27 -19.93 11.75 6.45
N LEU A 28 -19.30 11.34 5.34
CA LEU A 28 -18.54 10.12 5.19
C LEU A 28 -17.06 10.44 5.13
N PHE A 29 -16.32 9.93 6.11
CA PHE A 29 -14.86 10.04 6.19
C PHE A 29 -14.19 8.66 6.14
N PRO A 30 -13.00 8.55 5.54
CA PRO A 30 -12.30 7.28 5.43
C PRO A 30 -11.77 6.76 6.76
N THR A 31 -11.55 7.62 7.76
CA THR A 31 -11.00 7.22 9.07
C THR A 31 -11.71 7.89 10.24
N LYS A 32 -11.71 7.22 11.40
CA LYS A 32 -12.29 7.73 12.65
C LYS A 32 -11.57 8.98 13.16
N ALA A 33 -10.25 9.07 12.99
CA ALA A 33 -9.47 10.23 13.42
C ALA A 33 -9.90 11.50 12.67
N LEU A 34 -9.99 11.41 11.34
CA LEU A 34 -10.44 12.52 10.51
C LEU A 34 -11.88 12.93 10.82
N ALA A 35 -12.77 11.98 11.07
CA ALA A 35 -14.15 12.25 11.48
C ALA A 35 -14.23 13.09 12.78
N GLN A 36 -13.37 12.80 13.77
CA GLN A 36 -13.33 13.55 15.04
C GLN A 36 -12.78 14.96 14.85
N ASP A 37 -11.69 15.12 14.09
CA ASP A 37 -11.13 16.44 13.76
C ASP A 37 -12.16 17.34 13.08
N GLN A 38 -12.86 16.77 12.09
CA GLN A 38 -13.86 17.49 11.32
C GLN A 38 -15.09 17.85 12.17
N ARG A 39 -15.43 17.03 13.17
CA ARG A 39 -16.44 17.39 14.17
C ARG A 39 -16.03 18.61 14.98
N GLU A 40 -14.78 18.68 15.46
CA GLU A 40 -14.31 19.82 16.26
C GLU A 40 -14.33 21.12 15.47
N GLU A 41 -13.84 21.10 14.22
CA GLU A 41 -13.87 22.23 13.30
C GLU A 41 -15.31 22.71 13.05
N LEU A 42 -16.21 21.77 12.73
CA LEU A 42 -17.62 22.05 12.47
C LEU A 42 -18.36 22.61 13.70
N LEU A 43 -18.10 22.07 14.90
CA LEU A 43 -18.64 22.62 16.15
C LEU A 43 -18.11 24.04 16.41
N GLY A 44 -16.87 24.33 16.03
CA GLY A 44 -16.31 25.68 16.05
C GLY A 44 -17.12 26.66 15.18
N LEU A 45 -17.40 26.26 13.94
CA LEU A 45 -18.23 27.05 13.01
C LEU A 45 -19.65 27.25 13.54
N ILE A 46 -20.30 26.19 14.02
CA ILE A 46 -21.66 26.25 14.59
C ILE A 46 -21.73 27.20 15.79
N ARG A 47 -20.76 27.14 16.70
CA ARG A 47 -20.70 28.10 17.83
C ARG A 47 -20.59 29.54 17.34
N GLY A 48 -19.86 29.79 16.26
CA GLY A 48 -19.71 31.10 15.65
C GLY A 48 -21.01 31.67 15.06
N THR A 49 -21.98 30.83 14.69
CA THR A 49 -23.28 31.29 14.17
C THR A 49 -24.30 31.58 15.28
N GLY A 50 -24.06 31.08 16.51
CA GLY A 50 -25.00 31.15 17.62
C GLY A 50 -26.20 30.20 17.49
N ALA A 51 -26.23 29.33 16.47
CA ALA A 51 -27.32 28.39 16.27
C ALA A 51 -27.19 27.14 17.15
N THR A 52 -28.35 26.58 17.54
CA THR A 52 -28.42 25.31 18.28
C THR A 52 -28.44 24.11 17.31
N LEU A 53 -27.39 23.97 16.50
CA LEU A 53 -27.18 22.82 15.64
C LEU A 53 -26.25 21.81 16.32
N SER A 54 -26.44 20.52 16.02
CA SER A 54 -25.62 19.44 16.59
C SER A 54 -24.88 18.66 15.49
N ALA A 55 -23.60 18.39 15.73
CA ALA A 55 -22.76 17.55 14.89
C ALA A 55 -22.13 16.46 15.76
N GLU A 56 -22.40 15.20 15.44
CA GLU A 56 -21.98 14.06 16.26
C GLU A 56 -21.36 12.96 15.40
N VAL A 57 -20.26 12.39 15.91
CA VAL A 57 -19.62 11.21 15.30
C VAL A 57 -20.39 9.95 15.72
N TYR A 58 -20.65 9.08 14.74
CA TYR A 58 -21.27 7.78 14.92
C TYR A 58 -20.42 6.72 14.22
N ASP A 59 -19.61 6.01 14.99
CA ASP A 59 -18.66 4.98 14.56
C ASP A 59 -18.62 3.80 15.56
N GLY A 60 -17.71 2.85 15.32
CA GLY A 60 -17.51 1.70 16.21
C GLY A 60 -17.14 2.08 17.65
N ASP A 61 -16.53 3.26 17.87
CA ASP A 61 -16.06 3.70 19.19
C ASP A 61 -17.14 4.51 19.94
N THR A 62 -18.28 4.76 19.30
CA THR A 62 -19.39 5.52 19.87
C THR A 62 -20.08 4.71 20.98
N PRO A 63 -20.09 5.19 22.25
CA PRO A 63 -20.67 4.46 23.37
C PRO A 63 -22.14 4.13 23.17
N ALA A 64 -22.57 2.92 23.57
CA ALA A 64 -23.95 2.45 23.38
C ALA A 64 -25.00 3.42 23.95
N SER A 65 -24.71 4.05 25.09
CA SER A 65 -25.57 5.06 25.72
C SER A 65 -25.77 6.32 24.87
N ALA A 66 -24.78 6.72 24.07
CA ALA A 66 -24.84 7.90 23.21
C ALA A 66 -25.59 7.63 21.89
N ARG A 67 -25.56 6.39 21.39
CA ARG A 67 -26.10 6.03 20.06
C ARG A 67 -27.57 6.43 19.89
N ARG A 68 -28.43 6.17 20.89
CA ARG A 68 -29.86 6.51 20.83
C ARG A 68 -30.08 8.03 20.71
N ARG A 69 -29.34 8.82 21.49
CA ARG A 69 -29.41 10.28 21.48
C ARG A 69 -28.98 10.85 20.12
N ILE A 70 -27.87 10.35 19.57
CA ILE A 70 -27.33 10.80 18.28
C ILE A 70 -28.37 10.58 17.17
N ARG A 71 -28.94 9.38 17.06
CA ARG A 71 -29.99 9.06 16.07
C ARG A 71 -31.18 10.01 16.14
N ALA A 72 -31.59 10.39 17.36
CA ALA A 72 -32.79 11.18 17.61
C ALA A 72 -32.57 12.71 17.59
N SER A 73 -31.35 13.22 17.45
CA SER A 73 -31.11 14.68 17.58
C SER A 73 -30.02 15.26 16.69
N ALA A 74 -29.05 14.47 16.22
CA ALA A 74 -27.90 14.99 15.48
C ALA A 74 -28.27 15.59 14.12
N ASN A 75 -28.09 16.90 13.93
CA ASN A 75 -28.32 17.56 12.63
C ASN A 75 -27.33 17.04 11.57
N ILE A 76 -26.07 16.88 11.97
CA ILE A 76 -25.01 16.35 11.13
C ILE A 76 -24.48 15.07 11.77
N VAL A 77 -24.62 13.96 11.04
CA VAL A 77 -24.09 12.66 11.45
C VAL A 77 -22.78 12.43 10.71
N ILE A 78 -21.69 12.31 11.46
CA ILE A 78 -20.36 12.06 10.90
C ILE A 78 -20.02 10.60 11.10
N THR A 79 -19.70 9.87 10.05
CA THR A 79 -19.48 8.43 10.11
C THR A 79 -18.42 7.97 9.10
N ASN A 80 -18.21 6.65 9.01
CA ASN A 80 -17.30 6.01 8.08
C ASN A 80 -18.04 4.90 7.30
N PRO A 81 -17.48 4.41 6.18
CA PRO A 81 -18.11 3.35 5.38
C PRO A 81 -18.46 2.09 6.19
N ASP A 82 -17.58 1.70 7.09
CA ASP A 82 -17.74 0.49 7.91
C ASP A 82 -18.98 0.59 8.82
N MET A 83 -19.15 1.73 9.49
CA MET A 83 -20.30 1.97 10.37
C MET A 83 -21.58 2.25 9.58
N LEU A 84 -21.47 2.89 8.41
CA LEU A 84 -22.58 3.03 7.49
C LEU A 84 -23.11 1.64 7.08
N HIS A 85 -22.20 0.74 6.71
CA HIS A 85 -22.50 -0.64 6.31
C HIS A 85 -23.07 -1.50 7.44
N LEU A 86 -22.47 -1.46 8.63
CA LEU A 86 -22.80 -2.37 9.74
C LEU A 86 -23.90 -1.86 10.66
N GLY A 87 -24.08 -0.55 10.81
CA GLY A 87 -24.92 -0.01 11.90
C GLY A 87 -25.85 1.14 11.53
N ILE A 88 -25.83 1.63 10.29
CA ILE A 88 -26.77 2.65 9.81
C ILE A 88 -27.75 2.06 8.79
N LEU A 89 -27.25 1.54 7.65
CA LEU A 89 -28.13 1.07 6.58
C LEU A 89 -29.00 -0.12 6.99
N PRO A 90 -28.47 -1.21 7.60
CA PRO A 90 -29.30 -2.36 7.98
C PRO A 90 -30.27 -2.07 9.14
N HIS A 91 -30.12 -0.90 9.78
CA HIS A 91 -30.97 -0.44 10.86
C HIS A 91 -31.68 0.87 10.49
N HIS A 92 -31.93 1.10 9.20
CA HIS A 92 -32.51 2.35 8.69
C HIS A 92 -33.82 2.76 9.41
N THR A 93 -34.61 1.80 9.89
CA THR A 93 -35.81 2.04 10.71
C THR A 93 -35.54 2.72 12.06
N GLN A 94 -34.32 2.63 12.60
CA GLN A 94 -33.90 3.37 13.80
C GLN A 94 -33.43 4.80 13.48
N TRP A 95 -33.30 5.12 12.20
CA TRP A 95 -32.74 6.37 11.67
C TRP A 95 -33.79 7.20 10.92
N LEU A 96 -35.09 7.01 11.21
CA LEU A 96 -36.19 7.69 10.50
C LEU A 96 -36.02 9.21 10.40
N GLN A 97 -35.53 9.85 11.46
CA GLN A 97 -35.28 11.29 11.45
C GLN A 97 -34.18 11.71 10.48
N LEU A 98 -33.14 10.89 10.32
CA LEU A 98 -32.09 11.15 9.33
C LEU A 98 -32.69 11.02 7.93
N TRP A 99 -33.37 9.91 7.64
CA TRP A 99 -33.80 9.58 6.29
C TRP A 99 -34.96 10.40 5.74
N THR A 100 -35.80 10.98 6.61
CA THR A 100 -36.96 11.79 6.18
C THR A 100 -36.60 13.24 5.90
N THR A 101 -35.43 13.71 6.32
CA THR A 101 -34.99 15.10 6.14
C THR A 101 -33.54 15.22 5.65
N LEU A 102 -32.98 14.16 5.08
CA LEU A 102 -31.62 14.16 4.54
C LEU A 102 -31.54 15.06 3.30
N ARG A 103 -30.71 16.11 3.38
CA ARG A 103 -30.49 17.05 2.26
C ARG A 103 -29.11 16.93 1.64
N TYR A 104 -28.10 16.57 2.42
CA TYR A 104 -26.72 16.51 1.95
C TYR A 104 -26.03 15.21 2.36
N ILE A 105 -25.22 14.70 1.45
CA ILE A 105 -24.20 13.70 1.72
C ILE A 105 -22.85 14.30 1.37
N VAL A 106 -21.96 14.40 2.35
CA VAL A 106 -20.58 14.80 2.13
C VAL A 106 -19.71 13.56 2.08
N ILE A 107 -18.87 13.45 1.06
CA ILE A 107 -17.89 12.37 0.92
C ILE A 107 -16.51 13.01 0.83
N ASP A 108 -15.72 12.91 1.90
CA ASP A 108 -14.37 13.46 1.91
C ASP A 108 -13.32 12.43 1.48
N GLU A 109 -12.17 12.94 1.03
CA GLU A 109 -11.01 12.15 0.60
C GLU A 109 -11.36 11.04 -0.42
N VAL A 110 -12.18 11.38 -1.42
CA VAL A 110 -12.78 10.40 -2.34
C VAL A 110 -11.77 9.50 -3.06
N HIS A 111 -10.58 10.01 -3.38
CA HIS A 111 -9.48 9.22 -3.93
C HIS A 111 -9.08 7.97 -3.12
N GLN A 112 -9.47 7.85 -1.86
CA GLN A 112 -9.25 6.64 -1.06
C GLN A 112 -10.22 5.51 -1.41
N TYR A 113 -11.41 5.83 -1.91
CA TYR A 113 -12.43 4.87 -2.34
C TYR A 113 -12.15 4.40 -3.76
N ARG A 114 -11.02 3.70 -3.93
CA ARG A 114 -10.57 3.11 -5.19
C ARG A 114 -10.25 1.63 -5.02
N GLY A 115 -10.04 0.93 -6.13
CA GLY A 115 -9.83 -0.50 -6.16
C GLY A 115 -11.02 -1.26 -5.60
N LEU A 116 -10.76 -2.41 -4.99
CA LEU A 116 -11.79 -3.24 -4.35
C LEU A 116 -12.56 -2.49 -3.25
N PHE A 117 -11.86 -1.71 -2.42
CA PHE A 117 -12.53 -0.90 -1.40
C PHE A 117 -13.49 0.13 -2.02
N GLY A 118 -13.09 0.76 -3.12
CA GLY A 118 -13.95 1.66 -3.89
C GLY A 118 -15.16 0.96 -4.50
N SER A 119 -15.00 -0.25 -5.03
CA SER A 119 -16.12 -1.07 -5.53
C SER A 119 -17.13 -1.42 -4.44
N HIS A 120 -16.65 -1.79 -3.25
CA HIS A 120 -17.50 -1.98 -2.07
C HIS A 120 -18.22 -0.68 -1.67
N PHE A 121 -17.49 0.44 -1.67
CA PHE A 121 -18.06 1.73 -1.31
C PHE A 121 -19.12 2.20 -2.32
N ALA A 122 -18.93 1.98 -3.62
CA ALA A 122 -19.95 2.28 -4.63
C ALA A 122 -21.26 1.51 -4.36
N ASN A 123 -21.18 0.20 -4.11
CA ASN A 123 -22.36 -0.60 -3.77
C ASN A 123 -22.97 -0.21 -2.41
N LEU A 124 -22.17 0.32 -1.48
CA LEU A 124 -22.68 0.90 -0.24
C LEU A 124 -23.47 2.19 -0.51
N LEU A 125 -23.01 3.03 -1.44
CA LEU A 125 -23.73 4.23 -1.87
C LEU A 125 -25.01 3.89 -2.64
N ARG A 126 -25.02 2.82 -3.45
CA ARG A 126 -26.26 2.30 -4.09
C ARG A 126 -27.33 1.98 -3.05
N ARG A 127 -26.96 1.21 -2.00
CA ARG A 127 -27.84 0.89 -0.87
C ARG A 127 -28.32 2.13 -0.13
N LEU A 128 -27.41 3.05 0.16
CA LEU A 128 -27.74 4.31 0.80
C LEU A 128 -28.77 5.10 -0.01
N ARG A 129 -28.53 5.29 -1.32
CA ARG A 129 -29.44 6.02 -2.22
C ARG A 129 -30.81 5.34 -2.31
N ARG A 130 -30.83 4.00 -2.35
CA ARG A 130 -32.06 3.19 -2.34
C ARG A 130 -32.88 3.44 -1.07
N ILE A 131 -32.25 3.39 0.11
CA ILE A 131 -32.90 3.71 1.38
C ILE A 131 -33.37 5.17 1.42
N ALA A 132 -32.56 6.12 0.96
CA ALA A 132 -32.96 7.53 0.91
C ALA A 132 -34.20 7.74 0.03
N ARG A 133 -34.23 7.13 -1.16
CA ARG A 133 -35.39 7.14 -2.08
C ARG A 133 -36.63 6.51 -1.45
N PHE A 134 -36.49 5.39 -0.74
CA PHE A 134 -37.60 4.77 -0.01
C PHE A 134 -38.25 5.73 1.01
N TYR A 135 -37.46 6.57 1.66
CA TYR A 135 -37.94 7.62 2.57
C TYR A 135 -38.27 8.96 1.87
N GLY A 136 -38.28 9.01 0.54
CA GLY A 136 -38.65 10.19 -0.24
C GLY A 136 -37.58 11.28 -0.32
N CYS A 137 -36.31 10.94 -0.08
CA CYS A 137 -35.19 11.88 -0.12
C CYS A 137 -34.23 11.62 -1.29
N GLU A 138 -33.86 12.68 -1.98
CA GLU A 138 -32.77 12.70 -2.97
C GLU A 138 -31.73 13.76 -2.56
N PRO A 139 -30.77 13.38 -1.70
CA PRO A 139 -29.80 14.34 -1.16
C PRO A 139 -28.77 14.76 -2.20
N GLN A 140 -28.32 16.01 -2.12
CA GLN A 140 -27.19 16.50 -2.89
C GLN A 140 -25.89 15.90 -2.35
N ILE A 141 -25.05 15.39 -3.25
CA ILE A 141 -23.73 14.84 -2.90
C ILE A 141 -22.66 15.92 -3.13
N ILE A 142 -21.83 16.16 -2.11
CA ILE A 142 -20.67 17.03 -2.20
C ILE A 142 -19.43 16.19 -1.88
N SER A 143 -18.47 16.19 -2.80
CA SER A 143 -17.27 15.37 -2.70
C SER A 143 -16.01 16.22 -2.63
N ALA A 144 -15.05 15.80 -1.81
CA ALA A 144 -13.73 16.39 -1.75
C ALA A 144 -12.66 15.31 -1.98
N SER A 145 -11.61 15.65 -2.73
CA SER A 145 -10.52 14.73 -3.03
C SER A 145 -9.16 15.42 -2.95
N ALA A 146 -8.10 14.64 -2.80
CA ALA A 146 -6.76 15.07 -3.16
C ALA A 146 -6.58 14.96 -4.68
N THR A 147 -5.44 15.46 -5.17
CA THR A 147 -5.11 15.45 -6.59
C THR A 147 -4.99 14.03 -7.13
N ILE A 148 -5.88 13.66 -8.04
CA ILE A 148 -5.88 12.44 -8.86
C ILE A 148 -6.21 12.83 -10.30
N ALA A 149 -5.91 11.97 -11.27
CA ALA A 149 -6.13 12.30 -12.68
C ALA A 149 -7.61 12.40 -13.07
N ASN A 150 -8.49 11.63 -12.43
CA ASN A 150 -9.88 11.44 -12.84
C ASN A 150 -10.90 11.62 -11.69
N PRO A 151 -10.91 12.76 -10.98
CA PRO A 151 -11.80 12.95 -9.84
C PRO A 151 -13.29 12.93 -10.22
N GLY A 152 -13.65 13.50 -11.38
CA GLY A 152 -15.02 13.47 -11.91
C GLY A 152 -15.49 12.04 -12.18
N ASP A 153 -14.77 11.33 -13.06
CA ASP A 153 -15.08 9.95 -13.43
C ASP A 153 -15.19 9.01 -12.22
N LEU A 154 -14.31 9.18 -11.22
CA LEU A 154 -14.36 8.38 -10.00
C LEU A 154 -15.67 8.62 -9.24
N VAL A 155 -16.03 9.88 -8.99
CA VAL A 155 -17.26 10.22 -8.27
C VAL A 155 -18.48 9.76 -9.04
N GLU A 156 -18.50 9.96 -10.36
CA GLU A 156 -19.58 9.52 -11.24
C GLU A 156 -19.81 8.00 -11.15
N ARG A 157 -18.73 7.21 -11.19
CA ARG A 157 -18.82 5.75 -11.01
C ARG A 157 -19.18 5.33 -9.60
N LEU A 158 -18.71 6.04 -8.57
CA LEU A 158 -19.03 5.75 -7.17
C LEU A 158 -20.51 5.90 -6.87
N ILE A 159 -21.16 6.90 -7.50
CA ILE A 159 -22.56 7.21 -7.23
C ILE A 159 -23.50 6.69 -8.31
N ASP A 160 -23.03 6.02 -9.37
CA ASP A 160 -23.80 5.73 -10.59
C ASP A 160 -24.55 6.98 -11.08
N ALA A 161 -23.78 8.02 -11.41
CA ALA A 161 -24.34 9.30 -11.77
C ALA A 161 -25.08 9.24 -13.12
N GLU A 162 -26.36 9.62 -13.11
CA GLU A 162 -27.16 9.77 -14.34
C GLU A 162 -26.77 11.04 -15.13
N ARG A 163 -26.06 11.97 -14.49
CA ARG A 163 -25.61 13.24 -15.06
C ARG A 163 -24.16 13.49 -14.68
N PRO A 164 -23.38 14.19 -15.53
CA PRO A 164 -21.99 14.51 -15.22
C PRO A 164 -21.85 15.28 -13.91
N VAL A 165 -20.83 14.94 -13.12
CA VAL A 165 -20.47 15.65 -11.89
C VAL A 165 -19.72 16.92 -12.25
N THR A 166 -20.04 18.02 -11.56
CA THR A 166 -19.30 19.28 -11.73
C THR A 166 -17.99 19.23 -10.95
N VAL A 167 -16.86 19.16 -11.65
CA VAL A 167 -15.52 19.19 -11.06
C VAL A 167 -15.09 20.65 -10.82
N ILE A 168 -14.56 20.93 -9.63
CA ILE A 168 -13.96 22.21 -9.26
C ILE A 168 -12.48 21.95 -8.95
N ASP A 169 -11.60 22.31 -9.88
CA ASP A 169 -10.16 22.06 -9.84
C ASP A 169 -9.29 23.34 -9.80
N GLU A 170 -9.89 24.51 -10.04
CA GLU A 170 -9.23 25.80 -9.86
C GLU A 170 -9.06 26.14 -8.37
N SER A 171 -7.82 26.45 -7.95
CA SER A 171 -7.52 26.86 -6.58
C SER A 171 -7.18 28.35 -6.49
N GLY A 172 -8.00 29.11 -5.76
CA GLY A 172 -7.72 30.51 -5.41
C GLY A 172 -6.97 30.70 -4.09
N ALA A 173 -6.46 29.63 -3.48
CA ALA A 173 -5.77 29.72 -2.19
C ALA A 173 -4.37 30.36 -2.34
N PRO A 174 -3.94 31.23 -1.41
CA PRO A 174 -2.60 31.82 -1.47
C PRO A 174 -1.53 30.74 -1.29
N GLN A 175 -0.47 30.81 -2.10
CA GLN A 175 0.66 29.90 -2.03
C GLN A 175 1.95 30.69 -1.77
N GLY A 176 2.68 30.28 -0.73
CA GLY A 176 4.05 30.72 -0.53
C GLY A 176 5.04 29.98 -1.45
N GLU A 177 6.28 30.44 -1.48
CA GLU A 177 7.35 29.76 -2.22
C GLU A 177 7.58 28.35 -1.66
N LYS A 178 7.77 27.37 -2.54
CA LYS A 178 8.06 25.98 -2.17
C LYS A 178 9.24 25.46 -2.97
N HIS A 179 10.30 25.05 -2.27
CA HIS A 179 11.42 24.33 -2.86
C HIS A 179 11.17 22.83 -2.78
N PHE A 180 11.14 22.14 -3.92
CA PHE A 180 11.11 20.69 -3.99
C PHE A 180 12.50 20.17 -4.38
N ILE A 181 13.14 19.40 -3.51
CA ILE A 181 14.53 18.96 -3.66
C ILE A 181 14.58 17.44 -3.76
N PHE A 182 15.24 16.93 -4.80
CA PHE A 182 15.62 15.51 -4.88
C PHE A 182 17.01 15.33 -4.28
N TRP A 183 17.13 14.42 -3.31
CA TRP A 183 18.38 14.19 -2.57
C TRP A 183 18.85 12.74 -2.73
N ASN A 184 19.97 12.53 -3.43
CA ASN A 184 20.62 11.22 -3.50
C ASN A 184 21.72 11.11 -2.43
N PRO A 185 21.68 10.12 -1.52
CA PRO A 185 22.80 9.84 -0.63
C PRO A 185 24.11 9.68 -1.42
N PRO A 186 25.24 10.25 -0.95
CA PRO A 186 26.50 10.17 -1.67
C PRO A 186 26.98 8.71 -1.76
N PRO A 187 27.77 8.37 -2.81
CA PRO A 187 28.38 7.05 -2.91
C PRO A 187 29.34 6.82 -1.72
N PHE A 188 29.33 5.59 -1.22
CA PHE A 188 30.31 5.10 -0.24
C PHE A 188 31.36 4.22 -0.93
N ASN A 189 30.97 3.48 -1.98
CA ASN A 189 31.86 2.74 -2.86
C ASN A 189 31.32 2.77 -4.29
N GLU A 190 31.97 3.53 -5.17
CA GLU A 190 31.54 3.73 -6.56
C GLU A 190 31.66 2.47 -7.41
N GLN A 191 32.71 1.66 -7.20
CA GLN A 191 32.94 0.42 -7.96
C GLN A 191 31.83 -0.62 -7.74
N LEU A 192 31.25 -0.64 -6.54
CA LEU A 192 30.14 -1.55 -6.18
C LEU A 192 28.76 -0.88 -6.27
N GLY A 193 28.70 0.40 -6.68
CA GLY A 193 27.46 1.18 -6.72
C GLY A 193 26.81 1.38 -5.34
N LEU A 194 27.55 1.23 -4.24
CA LEU A 194 27.01 1.33 -2.88
C LEU A 194 26.94 2.78 -2.43
N ARG A 195 25.79 3.19 -1.92
CA ARG A 195 25.54 4.52 -1.35
C ARG A 195 25.46 4.48 0.17
N ARG A 196 25.62 5.64 0.79
CA ARG A 196 25.36 5.79 2.23
C ARG A 196 23.91 5.42 2.58
N SER A 197 23.72 5.00 3.83
CA SER A 197 22.39 4.68 4.36
C SER A 197 21.47 5.90 4.25
N ALA A 198 20.38 5.74 3.50
CA ALA A 198 19.37 6.76 3.34
C ALA A 198 18.75 7.19 4.69
N LEU A 199 18.61 6.26 5.65
CA LEU A 199 18.12 6.58 6.99
C LEU A 199 19.09 7.49 7.76
N LEU A 200 20.40 7.25 7.65
CA LEU A 200 21.40 8.10 8.31
C LEU A 200 21.52 9.47 7.64
N GLU A 201 21.37 9.55 6.32
CA GLU A 201 21.29 10.83 5.63
C GLU A 201 19.99 11.59 5.98
N ALA A 202 18.86 10.89 6.12
CA ALA A 202 17.61 11.49 6.59
C ALA A 202 17.73 12.03 8.02
N ARG A 203 18.39 11.30 8.93
CA ARG A 203 18.76 11.81 10.26
C ARG A 203 19.54 13.12 10.14
N ARG A 204 20.56 13.17 9.28
CA ARG A 204 21.40 14.37 9.10
C ARG A 204 20.59 15.57 8.61
N VAL A 205 19.76 15.38 7.58
CA VAL A 205 18.92 16.45 7.01
C VAL A 205 17.87 16.92 8.01
N ALA A 206 17.16 16.01 8.66
CA ALA A 206 16.17 16.37 9.67
C ALA A 206 16.79 17.05 10.90
N ALA A 207 17.98 16.63 11.34
CA ALA A 207 18.70 17.30 12.42
C ALA A 207 19.05 18.75 12.08
N LEU A 208 19.43 19.06 10.83
CA LEU A 208 19.67 20.44 10.39
C LEU A 208 18.40 21.30 10.51
N PHE A 209 17.24 20.78 10.10
CA PHE A 209 15.98 21.50 10.27
C PHE A 209 15.67 21.76 11.75
N LEU A 210 15.89 20.77 12.62
CA LEU A 210 15.68 20.93 14.06
C LEU A 210 16.63 21.95 14.69
N GLN A 211 17.90 21.99 14.28
CA GLN A 211 18.90 22.97 14.74
C GLN A 211 18.49 24.41 14.42
N GLU A 212 17.97 24.63 13.21
CA GLU A 212 17.49 25.94 12.76
C GLU A 212 16.08 26.27 13.26
N ALA A 213 15.54 25.47 14.19
CA ALA A 213 14.19 25.61 14.70
C ALA A 213 13.16 25.72 13.55
N VAL A 214 13.21 24.75 12.63
CA VAL A 214 12.23 24.56 11.55
C VAL A 214 11.30 23.42 11.93
N GLN A 215 9.98 23.69 11.99
CA GLN A 215 9.01 22.65 12.31
C GLN A 215 8.87 21.66 11.15
N SER A 216 9.16 20.38 11.41
CA SER A 216 9.47 19.40 10.36
C SER A 216 8.70 18.09 10.51
N ILE A 217 8.30 17.51 9.38
CA ILE A 217 7.82 16.12 9.28
C ILE A 217 8.79 15.28 8.47
N VAL A 218 9.04 14.06 8.93
CA VAL A 218 9.82 13.06 8.21
C VAL A 218 8.96 11.82 7.95
N PHE A 219 8.65 11.56 6.69
CA PHE A 219 7.92 10.38 6.25
C PHE A 219 8.89 9.22 6.03
N THR A 220 8.53 8.02 6.50
CA THR A 220 9.24 6.78 6.21
C THR A 220 8.30 5.70 5.68
N ARG A 221 8.84 4.74 4.93
CA ARG A 221 8.07 3.65 4.31
C ARG A 221 7.73 2.48 5.25
N SER A 222 8.26 2.44 6.48
CA SER A 222 8.02 1.32 7.39
C SER A 222 7.95 1.74 8.85
N ARG A 223 7.13 1.04 9.64
CA ARG A 223 7.01 1.26 11.09
C ARG A 223 8.38 1.18 11.79
N LEU A 224 9.23 0.22 11.40
CA LEU A 224 10.57 0.07 11.96
C LEU A 224 11.49 1.27 11.64
N ALA A 225 11.50 1.73 10.38
CA ALA A 225 12.31 2.89 10.00
C ALA A 225 11.88 4.16 10.74
N THR A 226 10.57 4.35 10.95
CA THR A 226 10.02 5.45 11.75
C THR A 226 10.61 5.43 13.16
N GLU A 227 10.58 4.29 13.86
CA GLU A 227 11.04 4.18 15.24
C GLU A 227 12.56 4.34 15.39
N VAL A 228 13.33 3.75 14.47
CA VAL A 228 14.80 3.87 14.46
C VAL A 228 15.22 5.31 14.20
N LEU A 229 14.61 5.97 13.22
CA LEU A 229 14.92 7.37 12.90
C LEU A 229 14.47 8.31 14.02
N LEU A 230 13.28 8.08 14.59
CA LEU A 230 12.78 8.83 15.74
C LEU A 230 13.78 8.80 16.89
N ARG A 231 14.25 7.61 17.28
CA ARG A 231 15.23 7.47 18.35
C ARG A 231 16.48 8.30 18.09
N TYR A 232 17.02 8.24 16.87
CA TYR A 232 18.19 9.03 16.51
C TYR A 232 17.95 10.53 16.61
N LEU A 233 16.78 11.01 16.17
CA LEU A 233 16.44 12.43 16.26
C LEU A 233 16.18 12.88 17.70
N GLN A 234 15.58 12.03 18.54
CA GLN A 234 15.42 12.32 19.98
C GLN A 234 16.77 12.48 20.66
N GLU A 235 17.73 11.58 20.40
CA GLU A 235 19.09 11.68 20.94
C GLU A 235 19.84 12.93 20.45
N GLU A 236 19.64 13.34 19.19
CA GLU A 236 20.14 14.61 18.67
C GLU A 236 19.47 15.81 19.35
N GLY A 237 18.15 15.77 19.55
CA GLY A 237 17.40 16.81 20.24
C GLY A 237 17.86 17.00 21.69
N THR A 238 18.12 15.90 22.41
CA THR A 238 18.72 15.95 23.75
C THR A 238 20.08 16.63 23.74
N ARG A 239 20.94 16.33 22.75
CA ARG A 239 22.24 16.98 22.58
C ARG A 239 22.14 18.48 22.26
N MET A 240 21.06 18.89 21.59
CA MET A 240 20.74 20.30 21.33
C MET A 240 20.05 21.01 22.51
N GLY A 241 19.77 20.31 23.61
CA GLY A 241 19.06 20.88 24.76
C GLY A 241 17.55 21.05 24.54
N MET A 242 16.96 20.36 23.57
CA MET A 242 15.50 20.35 23.37
C MET A 242 14.81 19.59 24.50
N THR A 243 13.62 20.06 24.90
CA THR A 243 12.84 19.37 25.94
C THR A 243 12.26 18.07 25.42
N GLU A 244 12.07 17.10 26.32
CA GLU A 244 11.35 15.87 26.02
C GLU A 244 9.97 16.18 25.42
N GLY A 245 9.56 15.39 24.43
CA GLY A 245 8.29 15.58 23.73
C GLY A 245 8.31 16.56 22.55
N MET A 246 9.40 17.33 22.33
CA MET A 246 9.52 18.16 21.13
C MET A 246 9.73 17.36 19.84
N ILE A 247 10.21 16.11 19.94
CA ILE A 247 10.40 15.19 18.81
C ILE A 247 9.60 13.92 19.07
N ARG A 248 8.61 13.63 18.23
CA ARG A 248 7.63 12.54 18.42
C ARG A 248 7.58 11.60 17.22
N GLY A 249 7.14 10.37 17.43
CA GLY A 249 6.77 9.45 16.36
C GLY A 249 5.31 9.59 15.99
N TYR A 250 4.87 9.01 14.87
CA TYR A 250 3.45 8.83 14.58
C TYR A 250 3.20 7.63 13.64
N ARG A 251 2.43 6.64 14.07
CA ARG A 251 2.00 5.49 13.24
C ARG A 251 0.66 4.92 13.70
N GLY A 252 -0.04 4.20 12.81
CA GLY A 252 -1.37 3.64 13.07
C GLY A 252 -1.48 2.62 14.23
N GLY A 253 -0.37 2.07 14.71
CA GLY A 253 -0.33 1.15 15.86
C GLY A 253 -0.09 1.81 17.23
N TYR A 254 -0.08 3.15 17.29
CA TYR A 254 -0.09 3.89 18.56
C TYR A 254 -1.49 3.97 19.14
N LEU A 255 -1.57 4.14 20.46
CA LEU A 255 -2.86 4.25 21.14
C LEU A 255 -3.60 5.51 20.66
N PRO A 256 -4.94 5.50 20.63
CA PRO A 256 -5.72 6.65 20.17
C PRO A 256 -5.42 7.95 20.94
N LEU A 257 -5.21 7.87 22.26
CA LEU A 257 -4.89 9.05 23.08
C LEU A 257 -3.51 9.64 22.76
N GLU A 258 -2.50 8.78 22.54
CA GLU A 258 -1.15 9.21 22.17
C GLU A 258 -1.16 9.97 20.84
N ARG A 259 -1.86 9.41 19.83
CA ARG A 259 -1.98 10.06 18.51
C ARG A 259 -2.58 11.46 18.62
N ARG A 260 -3.63 11.63 19.42
CA ARG A 260 -4.28 12.93 19.65
C ARG A 260 -3.34 13.94 20.32
N GLU A 261 -2.57 13.49 21.31
CA GLU A 261 -1.58 14.34 21.98
C GLU A 261 -0.51 14.84 20.99
N ILE A 262 -0.05 13.96 20.10
CA ILE A 262 0.95 14.29 19.07
C ILE A 262 0.37 15.25 18.02
N GLU A 263 -0.85 14.99 17.55
CA GLU A 263 -1.59 15.84 16.60
C GLU A 263 -1.80 17.26 17.17
N GLN A 264 -2.27 17.35 18.41
CA GLN A 264 -2.42 18.62 19.13
C GLN A 264 -1.08 19.32 19.31
N GLY A 265 -0.04 18.58 19.71
CA GLY A 265 1.29 19.11 19.89
C GLY A 265 1.90 19.69 18.60
N LEU A 266 1.62 19.08 17.44
CA LEU A 266 2.00 19.61 16.13
C LEU A 266 1.25 20.89 15.80
N ARG A 267 -0.08 20.90 15.99
CA ARG A 267 -0.96 22.05 15.74
C ARG A 267 -0.57 23.27 16.59
N GLU A 268 -0.18 23.04 17.84
CA GLU A 268 0.24 24.07 18.80
C GLU A 268 1.72 24.47 18.68
N GLY A 269 2.50 23.81 17.81
CA GLY A 269 3.93 24.06 17.65
C GLY A 269 4.81 23.56 18.80
N LYS A 270 4.24 22.82 19.77
CA LYS A 270 4.97 22.17 20.87
C LYS A 270 5.86 21.03 20.37
N VAL A 271 5.39 20.30 19.35
CA VAL A 271 6.14 19.27 18.65
C VAL A 271 6.86 19.91 17.47
N ARG A 272 8.19 19.99 17.57
CA ARG A 272 9.08 20.58 16.56
C ARG A 272 9.40 19.61 15.42
N GLY A 273 9.50 18.33 15.73
CA GLY A 273 9.79 17.29 14.74
C GLY A 273 8.86 16.09 14.91
N VAL A 274 8.31 15.58 13.82
CA VAL A 274 7.58 14.32 13.83
C VAL A 274 8.12 13.36 12.78
N VAL A 275 8.34 12.10 13.16
CA VAL A 275 8.65 11.01 12.22
C VAL A 275 7.42 10.14 12.06
N SER A 276 6.92 9.99 10.83
CA SER A 276 5.67 9.28 10.56
C SER A 276 5.78 8.27 9.42
N THR A 277 4.89 7.28 9.43
CA THR A 277 4.58 6.52 8.20
C THR A 277 3.66 7.35 7.31
N ASN A 278 2.99 6.75 6.32
CA ASN A 278 1.91 7.40 5.57
C ASN A 278 0.66 7.76 6.42
N ALA A 279 0.68 7.55 7.74
CA ALA A 279 -0.49 7.82 8.59
C ALA A 279 -0.81 9.32 8.69
N LEU A 280 0.20 10.19 8.65
CA LEU A 280 0.03 11.66 8.55
C LEU A 280 -0.04 12.18 7.10
N GLU A 281 -0.10 11.29 6.11
CA GLU A 281 -0.44 11.66 4.74
C GLU A 281 -1.90 12.11 4.64
N LEU A 282 -2.76 11.50 5.48
CA LEU A 282 -4.21 11.71 5.58
C LEU A 282 -4.58 13.12 6.06
N GLY A 283 -5.69 13.67 5.57
CA GLY A 283 -6.21 15.04 5.78
C GLY A 283 -6.37 15.58 7.22
N ILE A 284 -5.84 14.89 8.24
CA ILE A 284 -5.76 15.31 9.64
C ILE A 284 -5.14 16.72 9.71
N ASP A 285 -5.74 17.59 10.52
CA ASP A 285 -5.25 18.95 10.72
C ASP A 285 -4.14 18.98 11.79
N ILE A 286 -2.90 18.81 11.32
CA ILE A 286 -1.68 18.95 12.13
C ILE A 286 -1.06 20.35 12.05
N GLY A 287 -1.78 21.34 11.49
CA GLY A 287 -1.24 22.65 11.17
C GLY A 287 -0.38 22.66 9.89
N GLN A 288 0.32 23.78 9.66
CA GLN A 288 1.23 23.98 8.53
C GLN A 288 2.68 23.84 8.99
N LEU A 289 3.37 22.83 8.46
CA LEU A 289 4.79 22.62 8.73
C LEU A 289 5.66 23.40 7.73
N GLU A 290 6.93 23.59 8.08
CA GLU A 290 7.90 24.32 7.26
C GLU A 290 8.69 23.39 6.34
N ALA A 291 9.01 22.19 6.81
CA ALA A 291 9.79 21.21 6.09
C ALA A 291 9.12 19.82 6.08
N SER A 292 9.16 19.16 4.91
CA SER A 292 8.74 17.77 4.74
C SER A 292 9.89 16.97 4.12
N LEU A 293 10.30 15.89 4.76
CA LEU A 293 11.36 14.99 4.29
C LEU A 293 10.77 13.61 4.05
N MET A 294 10.85 13.11 2.83
CA MET A 294 10.37 11.79 2.43
C MET A 294 11.57 10.85 2.31
N LEU A 295 11.69 9.87 3.21
CA LEU A 295 12.70 8.83 3.17
C LEU A 295 12.24 7.71 2.22
N GLY A 296 12.65 7.84 0.96
CA GLY A 296 12.28 7.00 -0.17
C GLY A 296 11.00 7.47 -0.87
N TYR A 297 10.80 7.02 -2.11
CA TYR A 297 9.58 7.33 -2.86
C TYR A 297 8.36 6.68 -2.18
N PRO A 298 7.30 7.45 -1.88
CA PRO A 298 6.07 6.95 -1.25
C PRO A 298 5.34 5.83 -2.02
N GLY A 299 5.70 5.63 -3.29
CA GLY A 299 5.14 4.60 -4.16
C GLY A 299 4.22 5.15 -5.24
N THR A 300 3.60 6.32 -5.02
CA THR A 300 2.76 7.02 -6.00
C THR A 300 3.09 8.51 -6.08
N ILE A 301 2.82 9.10 -7.24
CA ILE A 301 2.99 10.53 -7.50
C ILE A 301 2.03 11.30 -6.59
N ALA A 302 0.77 10.85 -6.50
CA ALA A 302 -0.23 11.44 -5.62
C ALA A 302 0.23 11.47 -4.15
N SER A 303 0.70 10.35 -3.59
CA SER A 303 1.20 10.30 -2.20
C SER A 303 2.41 11.21 -1.99
N THR A 304 3.29 11.31 -2.99
CA THR A 304 4.45 12.21 -2.91
C THR A 304 4.02 13.67 -2.80
N TRP A 305 3.06 14.10 -3.62
CA TRP A 305 2.51 15.45 -3.55
C TRP A 305 1.72 15.71 -2.25
N GLN A 306 1.02 14.70 -1.73
CA GLN A 306 0.33 14.82 -0.44
C GLN A 306 1.31 14.99 0.73
N GLN A 307 2.37 14.17 0.77
CA GLN A 307 3.42 14.27 1.80
C GLN A 307 4.22 15.58 1.69
N ALA A 308 4.54 16.03 0.46
CA ALA A 308 5.14 17.34 0.21
C ALA A 308 4.18 18.50 0.54
N GLY A 309 2.86 18.27 0.47
CA GLY A 309 1.81 19.23 0.81
C GLY A 309 1.63 19.46 2.32
N ARG A 310 2.26 18.64 3.17
CA ARG A 310 2.29 18.84 4.63
C ARG A 310 3.21 19.98 5.05
N ALA A 311 4.23 20.25 4.24
CA ALA A 311 5.01 21.47 4.32
C ALA A 311 4.42 22.53 3.38
N GLY A 312 4.12 23.71 3.91
CA GLY A 312 3.57 24.79 3.11
C GLY A 312 2.86 25.83 3.97
N ARG A 313 3.29 27.09 3.84
CA ARG A 313 2.68 28.22 4.52
C ARG A 313 1.74 28.99 3.62
N ARG A 314 0.73 29.64 4.20
CA ARG A 314 -0.08 30.66 3.48
C ARG A 314 0.79 31.84 2.98
N ALA A 315 1.88 32.14 3.70
CA ALA A 315 2.89 33.13 3.33
C ALA A 315 4.28 32.67 3.83
N GLY A 316 5.31 32.83 3.00
CA GLY A 316 6.70 32.44 3.31
C GLY A 316 7.18 31.20 2.54
N THR A 317 8.44 30.84 2.75
CA THR A 317 9.12 29.74 2.05
C THR A 317 8.94 28.41 2.79
N SER A 318 8.80 27.32 2.05
CA SER A 318 8.72 25.95 2.56
C SER A 318 9.61 25.00 1.75
N VAL A 319 9.97 23.85 2.34
CA VAL A 319 10.82 22.86 1.67
C VAL A 319 10.22 21.46 1.72
N ALA A 320 10.27 20.75 0.60
CA ALA A 320 9.98 19.34 0.49
C ALA A 320 11.22 18.62 -0.07
N VAL A 321 11.71 17.60 0.61
CA VAL A 321 12.90 16.84 0.21
C VAL A 321 12.50 15.39 -0.03
N LEU A 322 12.69 14.89 -1.25
CA LEU A 322 12.61 13.47 -1.56
C LEU A 322 14.01 12.86 -1.50
N LEU A 323 14.27 12.05 -0.47
CA LEU A 323 15.55 11.42 -0.24
C LEU A 323 15.52 9.97 -0.73
N ALA A 324 16.27 9.65 -1.79
CA ALA A 324 16.27 8.31 -2.36
C ALA A 324 16.93 7.28 -1.43
N SER A 325 16.31 6.11 -1.35
CA SER A 325 16.95 4.91 -0.86
C SER A 325 17.70 4.19 -2.00
N SER A 326 18.30 3.04 -1.69
CA SER A 326 18.92 2.16 -2.70
C SER A 326 17.90 1.37 -3.52
N ASP A 327 16.60 1.56 -3.29
CA ASP A 327 15.53 0.92 -4.05
C ASP A 327 15.61 1.39 -5.52
N PRO A 328 15.58 0.49 -6.52
CA PRO A 328 15.76 0.87 -7.93
C PRO A 328 14.78 1.94 -8.42
N LEU A 329 13.56 1.95 -7.91
CA LEU A 329 12.55 2.96 -8.22
C LEU A 329 13.00 4.35 -7.77
N ASP A 330 13.51 4.46 -6.55
CA ASP A 330 14.03 5.72 -6.00
C ASP A 330 15.23 6.22 -6.82
N GLN A 331 16.15 5.32 -7.18
CA GLN A 331 17.33 5.66 -7.98
C GLN A 331 16.95 6.10 -9.40
N PHE A 332 15.93 5.46 -10.00
CA PHE A 332 15.40 5.88 -11.30
C PHE A 332 14.80 7.29 -11.22
N ILE A 333 13.92 7.55 -10.23
CA ILE A 333 13.25 8.85 -10.09
C ILE A 333 14.28 9.97 -9.89
N ILE A 334 15.31 9.74 -9.08
CA ILE A 334 16.36 10.75 -8.88
C ILE A 334 17.26 10.90 -10.10
N GLY A 335 17.51 9.83 -10.86
CA GLY A 335 18.26 9.89 -12.12
C GLY A 335 17.48 10.57 -13.26
N HIS A 336 16.15 10.55 -13.20
CA HIS A 336 15.23 11.05 -14.21
C HIS A 336 14.14 11.93 -13.58
N PRO A 337 14.48 13.07 -12.97
CA PRO A 337 13.51 13.91 -12.28
C PRO A 337 12.39 14.42 -13.20
N GLU A 338 12.67 14.62 -14.49
CA GLU A 338 11.69 14.98 -15.50
C GLU A 338 10.56 13.96 -15.63
N TRP A 339 10.83 12.68 -15.38
CA TRP A 339 9.81 11.63 -15.39
C TRP A 339 8.78 11.87 -14.28
N PHE A 340 9.22 12.25 -13.08
CA PHE A 340 8.35 12.52 -11.94
C PHE A 340 7.53 13.81 -12.15
N PHE A 341 8.17 14.91 -12.57
CA PHE A 341 7.48 16.20 -12.69
C PHE A 341 6.53 16.28 -13.89
N ASN A 342 6.76 15.47 -14.94
CA ASN A 342 5.86 15.37 -16.09
C ASN A 342 4.78 14.30 -15.92
N ALA A 343 4.88 13.43 -14.90
CA ALA A 343 3.89 12.40 -14.67
C ALA A 343 2.57 13.02 -14.17
N SER A 344 1.47 12.62 -14.81
CA SER A 344 0.14 12.84 -14.24
C SER A 344 -0.01 12.01 -12.96
N PRO A 345 -0.70 12.51 -11.92
CA PRO A 345 -1.17 11.69 -10.81
C PRO A 345 -1.91 10.46 -11.30
N GLU A 346 -1.93 9.41 -10.48
CA GLU A 346 -2.57 8.15 -10.82
C GLU A 346 -4.09 8.27 -10.98
N TYR A 347 -4.65 7.40 -11.81
CA TYR A 347 -6.08 7.22 -11.94
C TYR A 347 -6.61 6.35 -10.80
N ALA A 348 -7.72 6.75 -10.21
CA ALA A 348 -8.49 5.93 -9.31
C ALA A 348 -9.54 5.14 -10.10
N ARG A 349 -9.47 3.81 -10.02
CA ARG A 349 -10.37 2.90 -10.74
C ARG A 349 -11.19 2.08 -9.76
N ILE A 350 -12.42 1.78 -10.15
CA ILE A 350 -13.33 0.91 -9.43
C ILE A 350 -14.13 0.07 -10.43
N ASN A 351 -14.53 -1.11 -9.98
CA ASN A 351 -15.46 -1.99 -10.66
C ASN A 351 -16.61 -2.36 -9.71
N PRO A 352 -17.63 -1.50 -9.57
CA PRO A 352 -18.77 -1.75 -8.68
C PRO A 352 -19.54 -3.01 -9.06
N ASP A 353 -19.49 -3.41 -10.33
CA ASP A 353 -20.23 -4.54 -10.87
C ASP A 353 -19.40 -5.84 -10.87
N ASN A 354 -18.27 -5.88 -10.15
CA ASN A 354 -17.60 -7.14 -9.85
C ASN A 354 -18.60 -8.08 -9.16
N LEU A 355 -18.84 -9.24 -9.77
CA LEU A 355 -19.92 -10.15 -9.40
C LEU A 355 -19.89 -10.55 -7.92
N LEU A 356 -18.72 -10.89 -7.38
CA LEU A 356 -18.59 -11.34 -5.99
C LEU A 356 -18.84 -10.20 -4.98
N ILE A 357 -18.38 -8.99 -5.29
CA ILE A 357 -18.69 -7.80 -4.48
C ILE A 357 -20.18 -7.47 -4.56
N LEU A 358 -20.72 -7.45 -5.78
CA LEU A 358 -22.12 -7.10 -6.05
C LEU A 358 -23.07 -8.06 -5.34
N LEU A 359 -22.86 -9.38 -5.47
CA LEU A 359 -23.65 -10.42 -4.79
C LEU A 359 -23.72 -10.19 -3.27
N ASN A 360 -22.58 -9.88 -2.65
CA ASN A 360 -22.50 -9.61 -1.22
C ASN A 360 -23.30 -8.36 -0.82
N HIS A 361 -23.26 -7.31 -1.63
CA HIS A 361 -24.04 -6.10 -1.38
C HIS A 361 -25.52 -6.26 -1.71
N LEU A 362 -25.90 -7.09 -2.68
CA LEU A 362 -27.29 -7.41 -2.98
C LEU A 362 -27.94 -8.17 -1.83
N LYS A 363 -27.26 -9.16 -1.23
CA LYS A 363 -27.72 -9.82 0.02
C LYS A 363 -28.03 -8.79 1.12
N CYS A 364 -27.13 -7.83 1.32
CA CYS A 364 -27.35 -6.75 2.28
C CYS A 364 -28.51 -5.82 1.90
N ALA A 365 -28.62 -5.47 0.61
CA ALA A 365 -29.67 -4.60 0.10
C ALA A 365 -31.06 -5.26 0.26
N THR A 366 -31.19 -6.56 -0.01
CA THR A 366 -32.44 -7.31 0.16
C THR A 366 -32.83 -7.44 1.64
N PHE A 367 -31.84 -7.59 2.54
CA PHE A 367 -32.08 -7.53 3.99
C PHE A 367 -32.62 -6.17 4.43
N GLU A 368 -32.10 -5.08 3.87
CA GLU A 368 -32.53 -3.72 4.17
C GLU A 368 -33.94 -3.44 3.65
N LEU A 369 -34.18 -3.68 2.36
CA LEU A 369 -35.46 -3.44 1.71
C LEU A 369 -35.75 -4.53 0.66
N PRO A 370 -36.97 -5.06 0.58
CA PRO A 370 -37.36 -6.02 -0.46
C PRO A 370 -37.21 -5.42 -1.86
N PHE A 371 -36.73 -6.20 -2.83
CA PHE A 371 -36.59 -5.72 -4.22
C PHE A 371 -37.89 -5.92 -5.00
N ALA A 372 -38.39 -4.84 -5.59
CA ALA A 372 -39.58 -4.85 -6.43
C ALA A 372 -39.24 -5.31 -7.88
N PRO A 373 -40.22 -5.79 -8.67
CA PRO A 373 -39.95 -6.45 -9.96
C PRO A 373 -39.29 -5.54 -11.02
N GLU A 374 -39.62 -4.24 -10.98
CA GLU A 374 -39.13 -3.23 -11.94
C GLU A 374 -37.98 -2.38 -11.35
N GLU A 375 -37.45 -2.78 -10.19
CA GLU A 375 -36.37 -2.06 -9.53
C GLU A 375 -35.00 -2.49 -10.10
N GLY A 376 -34.12 -1.52 -10.37
CA GLY A 376 -32.71 -1.77 -10.69
C GLY A 376 -31.80 -1.53 -9.49
N PHE A 377 -30.49 -1.74 -9.66
CA PHE A 377 -29.51 -1.50 -8.60
C PHE A 377 -28.25 -0.78 -9.14
N GLY A 378 -28.25 0.56 -9.03
CA GLY A 378 -27.20 1.38 -9.62
C GLY A 378 -27.29 1.38 -11.14
N SER A 379 -26.18 1.03 -11.82
CA SER A 379 -26.12 0.78 -13.26
C SER A 379 -26.80 -0.52 -13.70
N LEU A 380 -27.08 -1.44 -12.76
CA LEU A 380 -27.64 -2.76 -13.07
C LEU A 380 -29.14 -2.65 -13.37
N PRO A 381 -29.58 -3.03 -14.58
CA PRO A 381 -30.98 -2.90 -14.95
C PRO A 381 -31.84 -4.03 -14.33
N PRO A 382 -33.18 -3.85 -14.24
CA PRO A 382 -34.08 -4.78 -13.55
C PRO A 382 -34.02 -6.23 -14.06
N GLU A 383 -33.80 -6.44 -15.35
CA GLU A 383 -33.67 -7.77 -15.96
C GLU A 383 -32.44 -8.52 -15.44
N ALA A 384 -31.27 -7.88 -15.43
CA ALA A 384 -30.03 -8.50 -14.95
C ALA A 384 -30.07 -8.69 -13.43
N LEU A 385 -30.69 -7.76 -12.70
CA LEU A 385 -30.90 -7.90 -11.27
C LEU A 385 -31.77 -9.13 -10.95
N ARG A 386 -32.84 -9.36 -11.70
CA ARG A 386 -33.74 -10.52 -11.50
C ARG A 386 -33.02 -11.86 -11.65
N GLU A 387 -32.10 -11.99 -12.61
CA GLU A 387 -31.31 -13.22 -12.75
C GLU A 387 -30.46 -13.50 -11.50
N ILE A 388 -29.82 -12.45 -10.96
CA ILE A 388 -29.02 -12.57 -9.74
C ILE A 388 -29.89 -12.87 -8.51
N LEU A 389 -31.06 -12.24 -8.41
CA LEU A 389 -32.01 -12.50 -7.32
C LEU A 389 -32.58 -13.91 -7.41
N ALA A 390 -32.86 -14.43 -8.61
CA ALA A 390 -33.29 -15.82 -8.81
C ALA A 390 -32.21 -16.81 -8.31
N PHE A 391 -30.94 -16.56 -8.65
CA PHE A 391 -29.83 -17.35 -8.10
C PHE A 391 -29.78 -17.30 -6.56
N LEU A 392 -29.95 -16.13 -5.94
CA LEU A 392 -29.99 -16.00 -4.48
C LEU A 392 -31.21 -16.70 -3.84
N GLU A 393 -32.34 -16.78 -4.55
CA GLU A 393 -33.51 -17.56 -4.13
C GLU A 393 -33.23 -19.06 -4.19
N GLU A 394 -32.57 -19.55 -5.24
CA GLU A 394 -32.12 -20.95 -5.36
C GLU A 394 -31.15 -21.34 -4.24
N GLU A 395 -30.25 -20.43 -3.85
CA GLU A 395 -29.35 -20.58 -2.69
C GLU A 395 -30.08 -20.52 -1.33
N GLY A 396 -31.39 -20.25 -1.32
CA GLY A 396 -32.24 -20.28 -0.13
C GLY A 396 -32.03 -19.12 0.84
N VAL A 397 -31.39 -18.02 0.41
CA VAL A 397 -31.16 -16.84 1.26
C VAL A 397 -32.27 -15.79 1.17
N ILE A 398 -33.02 -15.78 0.07
CA ILE A 398 -34.15 -14.89 -0.19
C ILE A 398 -35.35 -15.68 -0.72
N HIS A 399 -36.53 -15.06 -0.73
CA HIS A 399 -37.76 -15.67 -1.25
C HIS A 399 -38.56 -14.65 -2.06
N CYS A 400 -39.03 -15.04 -3.25
CA CYS A 400 -39.94 -14.27 -4.08
C CYS A 400 -41.39 -14.50 -3.67
N ALA A 401 -42.10 -13.42 -3.34
CA ALA A 401 -43.54 -13.42 -3.12
C ALA A 401 -44.18 -12.22 -3.83
N ALA A 402 -45.20 -12.47 -4.66
CA ALA A 402 -45.83 -11.44 -5.49
C ALA A 402 -44.82 -10.58 -6.28
N ASP A 403 -43.88 -11.26 -6.95
CA ASP A 403 -42.81 -10.67 -7.76
C ASP A 403 -41.86 -9.73 -6.99
N THR A 404 -41.86 -9.81 -5.66
CA THR A 404 -40.99 -9.04 -4.77
C THR A 404 -40.08 -10.00 -4.00
N TYR A 405 -38.79 -9.71 -3.95
CA TYR A 405 -37.79 -10.54 -3.28
C TYR A 405 -37.55 -10.07 -1.84
N TYR A 406 -37.77 -10.97 -0.88
CA TYR A 406 -37.63 -10.73 0.54
C TYR A 406 -36.46 -11.52 1.13
N TRP A 407 -35.78 -10.93 2.10
CA TRP A 407 -34.79 -11.65 2.89
C TRP A 407 -35.47 -12.64 3.85
N THR A 408 -35.02 -13.89 3.87
CA THR A 408 -35.60 -14.96 4.69
C THR A 408 -34.60 -15.68 5.59
N ALA A 409 -33.30 -15.54 5.34
CA ALA A 409 -32.29 -16.17 6.17
C ALA A 409 -32.16 -15.53 7.57
N GLU A 410 -31.87 -16.33 8.60
CA GLU A 410 -31.62 -15.83 9.95
C GLU A 410 -30.29 -15.08 10.09
N SER A 411 -29.37 -15.28 9.14
CA SER A 411 -28.05 -14.66 9.16
C SER A 411 -28.13 -13.16 8.90
N TYR A 412 -27.31 -12.39 9.60
CA TYR A 412 -27.12 -10.97 9.32
C TYR A 412 -26.03 -10.77 8.24
N PRO A 413 -26.39 -10.38 7.00
CA PRO A 413 -25.45 -10.43 5.88
C PRO A 413 -24.31 -9.42 6.01
N ALA A 414 -24.55 -8.25 6.63
CA ALA A 414 -23.56 -7.19 6.75
C ALA A 414 -22.33 -7.61 7.59
N GLU A 415 -22.48 -8.48 8.59
CA GLU A 415 -21.35 -8.98 9.38
C GLU A 415 -20.37 -9.85 8.58
N ARG A 416 -20.83 -10.44 7.46
CA ARG A 416 -20.00 -11.30 6.60
C ARG A 416 -19.26 -10.53 5.51
N VAL A 417 -19.56 -9.24 5.33
CA VAL A 417 -18.98 -8.42 4.26
C VAL A 417 -17.97 -7.45 4.87
N SER A 418 -16.68 -7.72 4.70
CA SER A 418 -15.63 -6.79 5.08
C SER A 418 -15.35 -5.83 3.92
N LEU A 419 -15.61 -4.53 4.12
CA LEU A 419 -15.34 -3.52 3.08
C LEU A 419 -13.84 -3.34 2.81
N ARG A 420 -13.00 -3.50 3.84
CA ARG A 420 -11.56 -3.18 3.80
C ARG A 420 -10.67 -4.40 3.63
N MET A 421 -11.23 -5.61 3.56
CA MET A 421 -10.50 -6.88 3.42
C MET A 421 -9.42 -7.15 4.48
N VAL A 422 -9.32 -6.32 5.53
CA VAL A 422 -8.48 -6.53 6.70
C VAL A 422 -9.34 -7.19 7.76
N THR A 423 -8.94 -8.38 8.21
CA THR A 423 -9.57 -9.05 9.35
C THR A 423 -9.29 -8.25 10.63
N ASN A 424 -10.27 -8.19 11.53
CA ASN A 424 -10.16 -7.50 12.83
C ASN A 424 -9.28 -8.26 13.85
N ASP A 425 -8.45 -9.19 13.39
CA ASP A 425 -7.58 -10.04 14.21
C ASP A 425 -6.28 -9.30 14.52
N GLY A 426 -6.37 -8.27 15.37
CA GLY A 426 -5.20 -7.60 15.95
C GLY A 426 -4.63 -8.39 17.13
N MET A 427 -3.31 -8.32 17.33
CA MET A 427 -2.62 -8.81 18.51
C MET A 427 -2.24 -7.63 19.40
N LEU A 428 -2.67 -7.67 20.66
CA LEU A 428 -2.34 -6.66 21.66
C LEU A 428 -0.94 -6.90 22.23
N ILE A 429 -0.13 -5.85 22.31
CA ILE A 429 1.20 -5.92 22.89
C ILE A 429 1.11 -5.47 24.34
N THR A 430 1.43 -6.36 25.26
CA THR A 430 1.25 -6.17 26.70
C THR A 430 2.57 -6.18 27.44
N MET A 431 2.83 -5.14 28.23
CA MET A 431 4.04 -5.01 29.05
C MET A 431 3.96 -5.88 30.31
N GLN A 432 5.07 -6.55 30.65
CA GLN A 432 5.27 -7.32 31.87
C GLN A 432 6.42 -6.75 32.74
N PRO A 433 6.25 -6.73 34.08
CA PRO A 433 5.01 -6.98 34.83
C PRO A 433 4.03 -5.82 34.72
N GLY A 434 2.72 -6.09 34.85
CA GLY A 434 1.69 -5.05 35.03
C GLY A 434 0.55 -5.04 34.01
N GLY A 435 0.66 -5.78 32.90
CA GLY A 435 -0.47 -5.98 31.98
C GLY A 435 -0.86 -4.73 31.17
N LEU A 436 -0.03 -3.68 31.16
CA LEU A 436 -0.33 -2.45 30.43
C LEU A 436 -0.23 -2.71 28.92
N VAL A 437 -1.28 -2.35 28.17
CA VAL A 437 -1.27 -2.41 26.71
C VAL A 437 -0.42 -1.24 26.17
N ILE A 438 0.64 -1.57 25.44
CA ILE A 438 1.55 -0.59 24.81
C ILE A 438 1.26 -0.39 23.32
N GLY A 439 0.36 -1.17 22.74
CA GLY A 439 -0.04 -0.98 21.34
C GLY A 439 -0.70 -2.22 20.76
N GLU A 440 -1.04 -2.11 19.48
CA GLU A 440 -1.72 -3.15 18.72
C GLU A 440 -1.03 -3.31 17.36
N VAL A 441 -0.93 -4.55 16.90
CA VAL A 441 -0.42 -4.88 15.57
C VAL A 441 -1.36 -5.86 14.88
N ASP A 442 -1.53 -5.72 13.57
CA ASP A 442 -2.23 -6.70 12.75
C ASP A 442 -1.51 -8.06 12.77
N ARG A 443 -2.26 -9.16 12.64
CA ARG A 443 -1.73 -10.54 12.71
C ARG A 443 -0.57 -10.80 11.76
N PHE A 444 -0.60 -10.25 10.55
CA PHE A 444 0.51 -10.39 9.59
C PHE A 444 1.77 -9.63 10.04
N ALA A 445 1.63 -8.43 10.61
CA ALA A 445 2.75 -7.66 11.15
C ALA A 445 3.41 -8.34 12.37
N VAL A 446 2.71 -9.23 13.09
CA VAL A 446 3.30 -10.00 14.20
C VAL A 446 4.55 -10.75 13.73
N HIS A 447 4.48 -11.41 12.56
CA HIS A 447 5.59 -12.15 11.98
C HIS A 447 6.80 -11.27 11.62
N GLN A 448 6.58 -9.96 11.48
CA GLN A 448 7.62 -9.01 11.09
C GLN A 448 8.19 -8.23 12.26
N MET A 449 7.39 -7.95 13.29
CA MET A 449 7.69 -6.97 14.34
C MET A 449 7.63 -7.53 15.76
N CYS A 450 6.86 -8.61 15.98
CA CYS A 450 6.55 -9.09 17.33
C CYS A 450 6.91 -10.56 17.53
N PHE A 451 7.84 -11.11 16.76
CA PHE A 451 8.32 -12.47 16.98
C PHE A 451 9.08 -12.60 18.32
N PRO A 452 9.09 -13.77 18.98
CA PRO A 452 9.89 -13.97 20.18
C PRO A 452 11.36 -13.63 19.94
N GLY A 453 11.93 -12.77 20.79
CA GLY A 453 13.28 -12.21 20.62
C GLY A 453 13.34 -10.91 19.81
N ALA A 454 12.22 -10.43 19.26
CA ALA A 454 12.15 -9.14 18.58
C ALA A 454 12.33 -7.98 19.57
N ILE A 455 13.00 -6.93 19.11
CA ILE A 455 12.99 -5.61 19.73
C ILE A 455 11.86 -4.81 19.09
N TYR A 456 10.70 -4.82 19.76
CA TYR A 456 9.59 -3.95 19.42
C TYR A 456 9.89 -2.54 19.90
N MET A 457 9.73 -1.55 19.02
CA MET A 457 9.96 -0.15 19.35
C MET A 457 8.63 0.60 19.35
N HIS A 458 8.39 1.34 20.43
CA HIS A 458 7.21 2.19 20.58
C HIS A 458 7.65 3.57 21.05
N GLU A 459 7.51 4.55 20.17
CA GLU A 459 7.92 5.94 20.41
C GLU A 459 9.39 6.06 20.88
N GLY A 460 10.28 5.33 20.20
CA GLY A 460 11.72 5.29 20.52
C GLY A 460 12.09 4.39 21.71
N ARG A 461 11.13 4.03 22.56
CA ARG A 461 11.32 3.08 23.67
C ARG A 461 11.39 1.65 23.14
N GLN A 462 12.27 0.85 23.72
CA GLN A 462 12.54 -0.52 23.29
C GLN A 462 11.90 -1.54 24.24
N PHE A 463 11.28 -2.55 23.66
CA PHE A 463 10.68 -3.67 24.36
C PHE A 463 11.12 -4.97 23.71
N LEU A 464 11.63 -5.91 24.51
CA LEU A 464 11.89 -7.27 24.07
C LEU A 464 10.58 -8.05 24.08
N ILE A 465 10.22 -8.68 22.96
CA ILE A 465 9.11 -9.63 22.93
C ILE A 465 9.60 -10.97 23.47
N GLU A 466 8.99 -11.44 24.54
CA GLU A 466 9.39 -12.67 25.23
C GLU A 466 8.61 -13.87 24.70
N ALA A 467 7.30 -13.71 24.45
CA ALA A 467 6.43 -14.77 23.97
C ALA A 467 5.22 -14.22 23.19
N LEU A 468 4.63 -15.11 22.38
CA LEU A 468 3.39 -14.88 21.65
C LEU A 468 2.31 -15.86 22.16
N GLU A 469 1.21 -15.30 22.65
CA GLU A 469 0.00 -15.98 23.10
C GLU A 469 -1.04 -15.88 21.98
N TRP A 470 -1.05 -16.84 21.04
CA TRP A 470 -1.87 -16.78 19.83
C TRP A 470 -3.36 -16.92 20.10
N GLU A 471 -3.77 -17.74 21.08
CA GLU A 471 -5.17 -17.97 21.42
C GLU A 471 -5.81 -16.72 22.04
N GLU A 472 -5.05 -16.03 22.90
CA GLU A 472 -5.47 -14.80 23.56
C GLU A 472 -5.20 -13.54 22.73
N SER A 473 -4.60 -13.68 21.53
CA SER A 473 -4.16 -12.58 20.67
C SER A 473 -3.30 -11.56 21.43
N ARG A 474 -2.29 -12.04 22.16
CA ARG A 474 -1.40 -11.22 22.98
C ARG A 474 0.08 -11.47 22.70
N ALA A 475 0.87 -10.40 22.67
CA ALA A 475 2.34 -10.45 22.63
C ALA A 475 2.89 -9.92 23.95
N LEU A 476 3.67 -10.73 24.66
CA LEU A 476 4.26 -10.37 25.94
C LEU A 476 5.57 -9.63 25.72
N ALA A 477 5.67 -8.42 26.27
CA ALA A 477 6.79 -7.52 26.07
C ALA A 477 7.39 -7.07 27.40
N ARG A 478 8.72 -6.93 27.47
CA ARG A 478 9.43 -6.37 28.64
C ARG A 478 10.31 -5.20 28.21
N PRO A 479 10.33 -4.07 28.95
CA PRO A 479 11.21 -2.96 28.63
C PRO A 479 12.68 -3.38 28.68
N VAL A 480 13.47 -2.88 27.73
CA VAL A 480 14.90 -3.18 27.62
C VAL A 480 15.63 -1.97 27.04
N GLU A 481 16.91 -1.81 27.37
CA GLU A 481 17.81 -0.87 26.70
C GLU A 481 18.92 -1.65 26.02
N VAL A 482 18.93 -1.66 24.69
CA VAL A 482 19.94 -2.36 23.89
C VAL A 482 20.44 -1.46 22.76
N ASP A 483 21.68 -1.68 22.33
CA ASP A 483 22.33 -0.92 21.27
C ASP A 483 22.01 -1.46 19.86
N TYR A 484 20.96 -2.27 19.71
CA TYR A 484 20.53 -2.86 18.44
C TYR A 484 19.01 -2.83 18.27
N TYR A 485 18.55 -3.03 17.03
CA TYR A 485 17.16 -3.34 16.70
C TYR A 485 17.10 -4.64 15.90
N THR A 486 15.92 -5.22 15.80
CA THR A 486 15.72 -6.47 15.06
C THR A 486 15.00 -6.24 13.75
N ARG A 487 15.39 -6.98 12.71
CA ARG A 487 14.71 -6.98 11.42
C ARG A 487 14.44 -8.43 11.00
N SER A 488 13.18 -8.76 10.80
CA SER A 488 12.75 -10.06 10.29
C SER A 488 13.25 -10.31 8.87
N GLN A 489 13.39 -11.58 8.54
CA GLN A 489 13.63 -12.09 7.19
C GLN A 489 12.50 -13.04 6.84
N SER A 490 11.73 -12.67 5.83
CA SER A 490 10.64 -13.48 5.31
C SER A 490 10.94 -13.96 3.90
N LYS A 491 10.43 -15.16 3.60
CA LYS A 491 10.36 -15.72 2.25
C LYS A 491 8.88 -15.86 1.89
N ARG A 492 8.52 -15.35 0.72
CA ARG A 492 7.20 -15.57 0.11
C ARG A 492 7.37 -16.58 -1.03
N SER A 493 6.44 -17.51 -1.14
CA SER A 493 6.34 -18.45 -2.26
C SER A 493 4.89 -18.55 -2.72
N VAL A 494 4.71 -18.88 -3.99
CA VAL A 494 3.39 -19.14 -4.58
C VAL A 494 3.39 -20.58 -5.08
N ALA A 495 2.39 -21.34 -4.66
CA ALA A 495 2.16 -22.73 -5.07
C ALA A 495 0.81 -22.84 -5.78
N VAL A 496 0.72 -23.71 -6.79
CA VAL A 496 -0.51 -24.02 -7.51
C VAL A 496 -1.21 -25.16 -6.78
N VAL A 497 -2.37 -24.86 -6.20
CA VAL A 497 -3.18 -25.88 -5.51
C VAL A 497 -4.00 -26.66 -6.52
N GLU A 498 -4.67 -25.95 -7.42
CA GLU A 498 -5.54 -26.53 -8.43
C GLU A 498 -5.53 -25.69 -9.71
N THR A 499 -5.50 -26.36 -10.87
CA THR A 499 -5.67 -25.69 -12.17
C THR A 499 -7.11 -25.87 -12.63
N LEU A 500 -7.86 -24.77 -12.71
CA LEU A 500 -9.27 -24.78 -13.11
C LEU A 500 -9.44 -24.68 -14.63
N ALA A 501 -8.58 -23.92 -15.31
CA ALA A 501 -8.48 -23.94 -16.77
C ALA A 501 -7.06 -23.71 -17.26
N SER A 502 -6.77 -24.20 -18.46
CA SER A 502 -5.47 -24.12 -19.13
C SER A 502 -5.68 -24.01 -20.64
N ASP A 503 -4.97 -23.07 -21.28
CA ASP A 503 -4.90 -22.95 -22.72
C ASP A 503 -3.45 -22.60 -23.14
N GLY A 504 -2.75 -23.58 -23.70
CA GLY A 504 -1.34 -23.44 -24.06
C GLY A 504 -0.45 -23.03 -22.88
N ALA A 505 0.13 -21.83 -22.95
CA ALA A 505 1.09 -21.31 -21.98
C ALA A 505 0.45 -20.53 -20.82
N HIS A 506 -0.88 -20.35 -20.81
CA HIS A 506 -1.58 -19.60 -19.77
C HIS A 506 -2.63 -20.46 -19.07
N GLN A 507 -2.74 -20.27 -17.76
CA GLN A 507 -3.63 -21.04 -16.89
C GLN A 507 -4.22 -20.15 -15.80
N TRP A 508 -5.28 -20.62 -15.17
CA TRP A 508 -5.77 -20.04 -13.93
C TRP A 508 -6.36 -21.10 -13.00
N GLY A 509 -6.45 -20.77 -11.72
CA GLY A 509 -6.98 -21.64 -10.68
C GLY A 509 -6.59 -21.18 -9.28
N ASP A 510 -6.59 -22.12 -8.35
CA ASP A 510 -6.32 -21.87 -6.94
C ASP A 510 -4.83 -21.86 -6.64
N LEU A 511 -4.41 -20.83 -5.91
CA LEU A 511 -3.05 -20.63 -5.46
C LEU A 511 -2.98 -20.58 -3.94
N LEU A 512 -1.87 -21.11 -3.40
CA LEU A 512 -1.49 -20.93 -2.02
C LEU A 512 -0.29 -19.99 -1.96
N VAL A 513 -0.52 -18.81 -1.39
CA VAL A 513 0.55 -17.86 -1.11
C VAL A 513 1.01 -18.07 0.32
N THR A 514 2.25 -18.52 0.49
CA THR A 514 2.86 -18.76 1.80
C THR A 514 3.91 -17.70 2.09
N SER A 515 3.83 -17.09 3.28
CA SER A 515 4.86 -16.19 3.81
C SER A 515 5.43 -16.78 5.10
N VAL A 516 6.71 -17.12 5.08
CA VAL A 516 7.42 -17.71 6.22
C VAL A 516 8.49 -16.75 6.70
N THR A 517 8.47 -16.38 7.98
CA THR A 517 9.61 -15.70 8.60
C THR A 517 10.63 -16.74 9.01
N THR A 518 11.72 -16.84 8.24
CA THR A 518 12.77 -17.87 8.43
C THR A 518 13.79 -17.49 9.50
N GLY A 519 13.85 -16.21 9.86
CA GLY A 519 14.86 -15.71 10.78
C GLY A 519 14.77 -14.21 10.98
N PHE A 520 15.73 -13.66 11.70
CA PHE A 520 15.88 -12.23 11.90
C PHE A 520 17.35 -11.83 12.06
N LYS A 521 17.62 -10.55 11.84
CA LYS A 521 18.94 -9.94 12.05
C LYS A 521 18.91 -9.02 13.25
N LYS A 522 19.97 -9.02 14.05
CA LYS A 522 20.26 -7.96 15.02
C LYS A 522 21.14 -6.93 14.34
N ILE A 523 20.65 -5.70 14.24
CA ILE A 523 21.33 -4.62 13.54
C ILE A 523 21.70 -3.55 14.57
N LYS A 524 23.00 -3.26 14.69
CA LYS A 524 23.51 -2.27 15.63
C LYS A 524 22.99 -0.87 15.29
N LEU A 525 22.54 -0.13 16.28
CA LEU A 525 22.12 1.24 16.13
C LEU A 525 23.32 2.12 15.68
N HIS A 526 23.02 3.17 14.93
CA HIS A 526 23.93 4.16 14.33
C HIS A 526 24.89 3.64 13.25
N THR A 527 25.50 2.48 13.46
CA THR A 527 26.44 1.87 12.50
C THR A 527 25.73 1.03 11.45
N HIS A 528 24.54 0.51 11.78
CA HIS A 528 23.76 -0.41 10.94
C HIS A 528 24.54 -1.70 10.59
N GLU A 529 25.53 -2.05 11.41
CA GLU A 529 26.28 -3.28 11.30
C GLU A 529 25.39 -4.47 11.67
N ASN A 530 25.46 -5.55 10.90
CA ASN A 530 24.77 -6.78 11.22
C ASN A 530 25.56 -7.54 12.30
N LEU A 531 25.01 -7.58 13.52
CA LEU A 531 25.62 -8.26 14.67
C LEU A 531 25.44 -9.78 14.62
N GLY A 532 24.50 -10.26 13.81
CA GLY A 532 24.20 -11.68 13.70
C GLY A 532 22.87 -11.92 13.02
N THR A 533 22.78 -13.07 12.38
CA THR A 533 21.53 -13.61 11.81
C THR A 533 21.12 -14.81 12.63
N PHE A 534 19.85 -14.88 13.00
CA PHE A 534 19.30 -15.89 13.89
C PHE A 534 18.11 -16.56 13.21
N ASP A 535 18.05 -17.87 13.31
CA ASP A 535 16.93 -18.63 12.78
C ASP A 535 15.70 -18.44 13.67
N LEU A 536 14.53 -18.50 13.04
CA LEU A 536 13.26 -18.35 13.71
C LEU A 536 12.28 -19.32 13.08
N VAL A 537 11.51 -20.00 13.94
CA VAL A 537 10.40 -20.83 13.51
C VAL A 537 9.12 -20.17 14.01
N LEU A 538 8.33 -19.66 13.08
CA LEU A 538 6.98 -19.19 13.32
C LEU A 538 5.99 -19.99 12.48
N PRO A 539 4.71 -20.02 12.86
CA PRO A 539 3.67 -20.50 11.97
C PRO A 539 3.75 -19.80 10.61
N GLU A 540 3.47 -20.54 9.55
CA GLU A 540 3.42 -19.96 8.21
C GLU A 540 2.15 -19.11 8.06
N ALA A 541 2.29 -17.91 7.50
CA ALA A 541 1.13 -17.13 7.11
C ALA A 541 0.71 -17.58 5.71
N GLN A 542 -0.45 -18.22 5.62
CA GLN A 542 -1.00 -18.79 4.40
C GLN A 542 -2.20 -17.99 3.92
N MET A 543 -2.26 -17.73 2.62
CA MET A 543 -3.41 -17.11 1.96
C MET A 543 -3.79 -17.95 0.74
N HIS A 544 -4.93 -18.62 0.83
CA HIS A 544 -5.58 -19.24 -0.31
C HIS A 544 -6.23 -18.13 -1.14
N THR A 545 -5.97 -18.12 -2.44
CA THR A 545 -6.49 -17.12 -3.38
C THR A 545 -6.57 -17.72 -4.78
N THR A 546 -7.19 -17.02 -5.72
CA THR A 546 -7.14 -17.38 -7.14
C THR A 546 -6.01 -16.64 -7.85
N GLY A 547 -5.43 -17.26 -8.87
CA GLY A 547 -4.47 -16.58 -9.71
C GLY A 547 -4.44 -17.07 -11.16
N TYR A 548 -3.89 -16.21 -12.00
CA TYR A 548 -3.59 -16.43 -13.40
C TYR A 548 -2.07 -16.53 -13.55
N TRP A 549 -1.59 -17.48 -14.32
CA TRP A 549 -0.15 -17.61 -14.54
C TRP A 549 0.23 -17.95 -15.99
N LEU A 550 1.47 -17.60 -16.30
CA LEU A 550 2.12 -17.83 -17.59
C LEU A 550 3.32 -18.74 -17.36
N THR A 551 3.31 -19.94 -17.92
CA THR A 551 4.43 -20.88 -17.84
C THR A 551 5.17 -20.94 -19.17
N PHE A 552 6.49 -20.77 -19.11
CA PHE A 552 7.40 -20.83 -20.24
C PHE A 552 8.07 -22.21 -20.33
N PRO A 553 8.47 -22.67 -21.53
CA PRO A 553 9.19 -23.94 -21.69
C PRO A 553 10.49 -23.99 -20.85
N VAL A 554 10.83 -25.16 -20.32
CA VAL A 554 12.02 -25.36 -19.45
C VAL A 554 13.32 -24.98 -20.14
N GLU A 555 13.37 -25.08 -21.46
CA GLU A 555 14.50 -24.71 -22.31
C GLU A 555 14.84 -23.22 -22.15
N VAL A 556 13.83 -22.38 -21.90
CA VAL A 556 14.01 -20.95 -21.61
C VAL A 556 14.81 -20.76 -20.32
N ALA A 557 14.64 -21.62 -19.31
CA ALA A 557 15.41 -21.55 -18.06
C ALA A 557 16.85 -22.09 -18.21
N SER A 558 17.13 -22.83 -19.29
CA SER A 558 18.39 -23.53 -19.51
C SER A 558 19.46 -22.59 -20.09
N GLU A 559 19.86 -21.57 -19.31
CA GLU A 559 21.08 -20.84 -19.62
C GLU A 559 22.31 -21.76 -19.40
N ARG A 560 22.71 -22.50 -20.45
CA ARG A 560 24.12 -22.89 -20.56
C ARG A 560 24.91 -21.61 -20.83
N ARG A 561 25.36 -20.94 -19.78
CA ARG A 561 26.29 -19.80 -19.90
C ARG A 561 27.64 -20.32 -20.37
N ASP A 562 27.88 -20.22 -21.67
CA ASP A 562 29.21 -20.42 -22.24
C ASP A 562 30.06 -19.18 -21.92
N TYR A 563 30.83 -19.26 -20.83
CA TYR A 563 31.83 -18.25 -20.47
C TYR A 563 33.14 -18.43 -21.24
N GLY A 564 33.13 -19.21 -22.31
CA GLY A 564 34.27 -19.46 -23.17
C GLY A 564 35.22 -20.53 -22.62
N PRO A 565 36.15 -21.02 -23.48
CA PRO A 565 36.96 -22.20 -23.20
C PRO A 565 37.88 -22.10 -21.97
N ASN A 566 38.30 -20.90 -21.57
CA ASN A 566 39.23 -20.71 -20.45
C ASN A 566 38.54 -20.56 -19.09
N TRP A 567 37.21 -20.57 -19.03
CA TRP A 567 36.47 -20.23 -17.82
C TRP A 567 36.81 -21.11 -16.62
N ALA A 568 36.85 -22.44 -16.80
CA ALA A 568 37.17 -23.37 -15.73
C ALA A 568 38.54 -23.07 -15.09
N GLN A 569 39.53 -22.73 -15.93
CA GLN A 569 40.87 -22.40 -15.47
C GLN A 569 40.92 -21.04 -14.76
N GLN A 570 40.28 -20.01 -15.32
CA GLN A 570 40.27 -18.67 -14.72
C GLN A 570 39.45 -18.62 -13.43
N ARG A 571 38.34 -19.35 -13.37
CA ARG A 571 37.54 -19.53 -12.15
C ARG A 571 38.37 -20.13 -11.02
N LEU A 572 39.17 -21.16 -11.30
CA LEU A 572 40.07 -21.75 -10.31
C LEU A 572 41.18 -20.77 -9.89
N ARG A 573 41.76 -20.03 -10.83
CA ARG A 573 42.78 -19.02 -10.54
C ARG A 573 42.25 -17.86 -9.70
N ALA A 574 41.04 -17.38 -9.98
CA ALA A 574 40.37 -16.36 -9.18
C ALA A 574 40.13 -16.86 -7.74
N ARG A 575 39.63 -18.09 -7.59
CA ARG A 575 39.46 -18.73 -6.27
C ARG A 575 40.77 -18.87 -5.51
N GLY A 576 41.83 -19.33 -6.18
CA GLY A 576 43.17 -19.43 -5.60
C GLY A 576 43.76 -18.07 -5.21
N ARG A 577 43.51 -17.01 -5.98
CA ARG A 577 43.95 -15.64 -5.65
C ARG A 577 43.39 -15.16 -4.31
N GLU A 578 42.14 -15.52 -4.01
CA GLU A 578 41.45 -15.14 -2.79
C GLU A 578 41.59 -16.18 -1.68
N ASP A 579 42.53 -17.12 -1.80
CA ASP A 579 42.75 -18.23 -0.84
C ASP A 579 41.46 -19.02 -0.57
N PHE A 580 40.64 -19.24 -1.61
CA PHE A 580 39.35 -19.92 -1.54
C PHE A 580 38.41 -19.31 -0.49
N ARG A 581 38.51 -17.99 -0.30
CA ARG A 581 37.67 -17.21 0.60
C ARG A 581 36.86 -16.17 -0.17
N CYS A 582 35.76 -15.77 0.44
CA CYS A 582 35.01 -14.60 0.01
C CYS A 582 35.89 -13.34 0.14
N ALA A 583 36.05 -12.57 -0.94
CA ALA A 583 36.79 -11.31 -0.94
C ALA A 583 36.17 -10.26 -0.01
N HIS A 584 34.86 -10.35 0.26
CA HIS A 584 34.14 -9.39 1.10
C HIS A 584 34.12 -9.76 2.59
N CYS A 585 33.61 -10.95 2.93
CA CYS A 585 33.40 -11.36 4.32
C CYS A 585 34.42 -12.41 4.82
N ARG A 586 35.37 -12.82 3.97
CA ARG A 586 36.50 -13.72 4.28
C ARG A 586 36.15 -15.15 4.73
N ILE A 587 34.87 -15.53 4.71
CA ILE A 587 34.43 -16.92 4.92
C ILE A 587 35.06 -17.83 3.86
N SER A 588 35.62 -18.96 4.30
CA SER A 588 36.23 -19.97 3.44
C SER A 588 35.20 -20.95 2.87
N GLU A 589 35.57 -21.66 1.80
CA GLU A 589 34.76 -22.73 1.22
C GLU A 589 34.48 -23.87 2.21
N ASP A 590 35.45 -24.17 3.09
CA ASP A 590 35.28 -25.18 4.15
C ASP A 590 34.20 -24.76 5.15
N GLU A 591 34.20 -23.50 5.58
CA GLU A 591 33.17 -22.92 6.44
C GLU A 591 31.79 -22.83 5.74
N LEU A 592 31.78 -22.78 4.41
CA LEU A 592 30.58 -22.66 3.59
C LEU A 592 29.98 -24.02 3.18
N GLY A 593 30.78 -25.09 3.21
CA GLY A 593 30.42 -26.41 2.71
C GLY A 593 30.24 -26.49 1.19
N ARG A 594 30.68 -25.47 0.45
CA ARG A 594 30.62 -25.39 -1.02
C ARG A 594 31.65 -24.39 -1.56
N GLU A 595 31.88 -24.44 -2.87
CA GLU A 595 32.74 -23.47 -3.55
C GLU A 595 32.17 -22.04 -3.47
N VAL A 596 33.07 -21.05 -3.34
CA VAL A 596 32.71 -19.63 -3.47
C VAL A 596 32.43 -19.31 -4.94
N ASP A 597 31.48 -18.41 -5.16
CA ASP A 597 31.07 -17.99 -6.49
C ASP A 597 32.12 -17.02 -7.05
N VAL A 598 32.40 -17.10 -8.36
CA VAL A 598 33.31 -16.18 -9.05
C VAL A 598 32.47 -15.25 -9.91
N HIS A 599 32.52 -13.97 -9.60
CA HIS A 599 31.70 -12.90 -10.15
C HIS A 599 32.53 -11.99 -11.06
N HIS A 600 31.98 -11.59 -12.20
CA HIS A 600 32.59 -10.61 -13.11
C HIS A 600 32.28 -9.17 -12.66
N LEU A 601 33.31 -8.33 -12.49
CA LEU A 601 33.14 -6.92 -12.10
C LEU A 601 32.50 -6.09 -13.23
N ILE A 602 32.96 -6.31 -14.46
CA ILE A 602 32.40 -5.82 -15.72
C ILE A 602 31.68 -7.00 -16.38
N PRO A 603 30.44 -6.83 -16.87
CA PRO A 603 29.64 -7.93 -17.39
C PRO A 603 30.36 -8.71 -18.48
N PHE A 604 30.34 -10.04 -18.40
CA PHE A 604 30.95 -10.88 -19.45
C PHE A 604 30.38 -10.56 -20.85
N ARG A 605 29.11 -10.12 -20.93
CA ARG A 605 28.44 -9.69 -22.17
C ARG A 605 29.01 -8.40 -22.78
N ASP A 606 29.55 -7.48 -21.97
CA ASP A 606 30.05 -6.18 -22.45
C ASP A 606 31.31 -6.33 -23.31
N PHE A 607 31.94 -7.49 -23.24
CA PHE A 607 33.07 -7.87 -24.07
C PHE A 607 32.65 -8.46 -25.43
N GLY A 608 31.35 -8.55 -25.70
CA GLY A 608 30.80 -8.94 -27.00
C GLY A 608 31.15 -10.36 -27.44
N TYR A 609 31.36 -11.29 -26.48
CA TYR A 609 31.73 -12.66 -26.81
C TYR A 609 30.65 -13.37 -27.62
N VAL A 610 31.05 -13.98 -28.74
CA VAL A 610 30.19 -14.88 -29.52
C VAL A 610 30.94 -16.19 -29.75
N ALA A 611 30.40 -17.28 -29.23
CA ALA A 611 31.01 -18.60 -29.25
C ALA A 611 31.45 -19.02 -30.66
N GLY A 612 32.73 -19.39 -30.79
CA GLY A 612 33.33 -19.80 -32.07
C GLY A 612 33.53 -18.68 -33.10
N LYS A 613 33.17 -17.43 -32.79
CA LYS A 613 33.34 -16.28 -33.70
C LYS A 613 34.38 -15.26 -33.22
N ASN A 614 34.56 -15.09 -31.91
CA ASN A 614 35.54 -14.16 -31.36
C ASN A 614 36.07 -14.60 -29.99
N ASP A 615 37.11 -13.90 -29.52
CA ASP A 615 37.80 -14.18 -28.26
C ASP A 615 37.46 -13.18 -27.14
N GLY A 616 36.29 -12.54 -27.21
CA GLY A 616 35.86 -11.57 -26.18
C GLY A 616 35.90 -12.14 -24.75
N TYR A 617 35.74 -13.46 -24.63
CA TYR A 617 35.85 -14.21 -23.38
C TYR A 617 37.21 -14.08 -22.67
N LEU A 618 38.30 -13.80 -23.41
CA LEU A 618 39.64 -13.66 -22.82
C LEU A 618 39.72 -12.40 -21.95
N ALA A 619 39.25 -11.26 -22.46
CA ALA A 619 39.20 -10.01 -21.71
C ALA A 619 38.15 -10.08 -20.59
N ALA A 620 37.01 -10.71 -20.88
CA ALA A 620 35.96 -10.90 -19.89
C ALA A 620 36.42 -11.73 -18.69
N ASN A 621 37.16 -12.83 -18.93
CA ASN A 621 37.68 -13.71 -17.88
C ASN A 621 39.07 -13.32 -17.36
N ASP A 622 39.52 -12.10 -17.63
CA ASP A 622 40.75 -11.60 -17.03
C ASP A 622 40.61 -11.57 -15.50
N LEU A 623 41.65 -11.96 -14.77
CA LEU A 623 41.58 -12.03 -13.31
C LEU A 623 41.24 -10.69 -12.68
N SER A 624 41.67 -9.57 -13.27
CA SER A 624 41.31 -8.22 -12.79
C SER A 624 39.81 -7.95 -12.86
N ASN A 625 39.09 -8.67 -13.72
CA ASN A 625 37.64 -8.60 -13.86
C ASN A 625 36.89 -9.62 -12.99
N LEU A 626 37.58 -10.46 -12.20
CA LEU A 626 36.95 -11.52 -11.41
C LEU A 626 37.09 -11.27 -9.91
N VAL A 627 36.03 -11.55 -9.14
CA VAL A 627 36.03 -11.50 -7.67
C VAL A 627 35.31 -12.71 -7.08
N CYS A 628 35.86 -13.29 -6.01
CA CYS A 628 35.26 -14.43 -5.34
C CYS A 628 34.35 -13.98 -4.20
N LEU A 629 33.09 -14.44 -4.16
CA LEU A 629 32.10 -14.04 -3.17
C LEU A 629 31.37 -15.28 -2.62
N CYS A 630 31.07 -15.30 -1.32
CA CYS A 630 30.15 -16.30 -0.77
C CYS A 630 28.71 -16.01 -1.24
N PRO A 631 27.78 -16.97 -1.21
CA PRO A 631 26.41 -16.79 -1.70
C PRO A 631 25.69 -15.55 -1.15
N SER A 632 25.88 -15.24 0.14
CA SER A 632 25.30 -14.05 0.78
C SER A 632 25.90 -12.74 0.28
N CYS A 633 27.21 -12.69 0.03
CA CYS A 633 27.88 -11.51 -0.51
C CYS A 633 27.67 -11.39 -2.02
N HIS A 634 27.68 -12.52 -2.73
CA HIS A 634 27.35 -12.63 -4.14
C HIS A 634 25.96 -12.06 -4.37
N LYS A 635 24.93 -12.51 -3.63
CA LYS A 635 23.57 -11.99 -3.72
C LYS A 635 23.44 -10.48 -3.43
N ARG A 636 24.37 -9.88 -2.68
CA ARG A 636 24.44 -8.43 -2.44
C ARG A 636 25.16 -7.65 -3.54
N ALA A 637 26.07 -8.30 -4.28
CA ALA A 637 26.74 -7.77 -5.47
C ALA A 637 25.91 -8.02 -6.75
N GLU A 638 25.09 -9.07 -6.76
CA GLU A 638 24.20 -9.52 -7.83
C GLU A 638 22.91 -8.70 -8.06
N PRO A 639 22.49 -7.67 -7.28
CA PRO A 639 21.35 -6.84 -7.68
C PRO A 639 21.45 -6.28 -9.11
N TRP A 640 22.67 -6.20 -9.64
CA TRP A 640 23.00 -5.75 -10.99
C TRP A 640 22.94 -6.84 -12.07
N TYR A 641 22.89 -8.13 -11.70
CA TYR A 641 23.00 -9.27 -12.63
C TYR A 641 21.91 -10.33 -12.41
N ARG A 642 20.72 -10.06 -12.93
CA ARG A 642 19.74 -11.12 -13.21
C ARG A 642 20.20 -11.92 -14.44
N SER A 643 19.89 -13.21 -14.51
CA SER A 643 19.91 -13.93 -15.80
C SER A 643 18.99 -13.22 -16.79
N GLU A 644 19.29 -13.29 -18.09
CA GLU A 644 18.49 -12.60 -19.13
C GLU A 644 17.02 -12.99 -19.04
N VAL A 645 16.78 -14.25 -18.70
CA VAL A 645 15.46 -14.82 -18.49
C VAL A 645 14.81 -14.27 -17.22
N ALA A 646 15.53 -14.20 -16.09
CA ALA A 646 14.97 -13.64 -14.85
C ALA A 646 14.70 -12.12 -14.98
N ALA A 647 15.56 -11.42 -15.72
CA ALA A 647 15.39 -10.04 -16.15
C ALA A 647 14.10 -9.88 -16.96
N GLY A 648 13.96 -10.66 -18.04
CA GLY A 648 12.78 -10.67 -18.89
C GLY A 648 11.50 -11.00 -18.12
N LEU A 649 11.50 -12.05 -17.30
CA LEU A 649 10.35 -12.49 -16.51
C LEU A 649 9.89 -11.39 -15.54
N ALA A 650 10.84 -10.77 -14.83
CA ALA A 650 10.51 -9.69 -13.93
C ALA A 650 9.99 -8.46 -14.68
N GLY A 651 10.55 -8.17 -15.87
CA GLY A 651 10.08 -7.08 -16.71
C GLY A 651 8.66 -7.31 -17.24
N VAL A 652 8.34 -8.53 -17.66
CA VAL A 652 6.97 -8.91 -18.05
C VAL A 652 6.04 -8.86 -16.85
N ALA A 653 6.46 -9.37 -15.68
CA ALA A 653 5.68 -9.34 -14.45
C ALA A 653 5.37 -7.90 -13.98
N ASN A 654 6.31 -6.97 -14.13
CA ASN A 654 6.11 -5.55 -13.85
C ASN A 654 5.13 -4.92 -14.84
N ALA A 655 5.32 -5.16 -16.14
CA ALA A 655 4.44 -4.62 -17.17
C ALA A 655 3.00 -5.15 -17.05
N LEU A 656 2.84 -6.44 -16.77
CA LEU A 656 1.55 -7.06 -16.47
C LEU A 656 0.92 -6.47 -15.20
N GLY A 657 1.70 -6.26 -14.14
CA GLY A 657 1.23 -5.60 -12.92
C GLY A 657 0.73 -4.17 -13.14
N ASN A 658 1.25 -3.48 -14.15
CA ASN A 658 0.78 -2.14 -14.55
C ASN A 658 -0.46 -2.18 -15.46
N ILE A 659 -0.56 -3.17 -16.34
CA ILE A 659 -1.63 -3.27 -17.35
C ILE A 659 -2.88 -3.98 -16.82
N ALA A 660 -2.74 -5.07 -16.07
CA ALA A 660 -3.87 -5.86 -15.56
C ALA A 660 -4.89 -5.00 -14.78
N PRO A 661 -4.50 -4.05 -13.90
CA PRO A 661 -5.45 -3.18 -13.23
C PRO A 661 -6.30 -2.30 -14.16
N LEU A 662 -5.83 -2.01 -15.38
CA LEU A 662 -6.57 -1.23 -16.37
C LEU A 662 -7.75 -2.03 -16.93
N PHE A 663 -7.55 -3.32 -17.19
CA PHE A 663 -8.60 -4.21 -17.70
C PHE A 663 -9.58 -4.61 -16.60
N LEU A 664 -9.08 -4.86 -15.39
CA LEU A 664 -9.88 -5.27 -14.25
C LEU A 664 -10.58 -4.10 -13.53
N MET A 665 -10.21 -2.86 -13.88
CA MET A 665 -10.68 -1.63 -13.24
C MET A 665 -10.47 -1.62 -11.73
N CYS A 666 -9.29 -2.07 -11.28
CA CYS A 666 -8.90 -2.14 -9.87
C CYS A 666 -7.66 -1.27 -9.54
N ASP A 667 -7.25 -1.25 -8.26
CA ASP A 667 -6.00 -0.62 -7.83
C ASP A 667 -4.85 -1.63 -8.02
N ALA A 668 -3.65 -1.16 -8.37
CA ALA A 668 -2.50 -2.04 -8.58
C ALA A 668 -2.14 -2.86 -7.33
N ARG A 669 -2.51 -2.40 -6.12
CA ARG A 669 -2.30 -3.12 -4.86
C ARG A 669 -3.30 -4.25 -4.63
N ASP A 670 -4.39 -4.30 -5.39
CA ASP A 670 -5.36 -5.39 -5.33
C ASP A 670 -4.83 -6.67 -6.01
N LEU A 671 -3.70 -6.56 -6.74
CA LEU A 671 -3.04 -7.67 -7.42
C LEU A 671 -1.62 -7.90 -6.90
N GLY A 672 -1.29 -9.17 -6.67
CA GLY A 672 0.06 -9.64 -6.44
C GLY A 672 0.68 -10.03 -7.77
N SER A 673 1.97 -9.73 -7.91
CA SER A 673 2.76 -10.13 -9.07
C SER A 673 4.07 -10.74 -8.61
N SER A 674 4.39 -11.93 -9.12
CA SER A 674 5.64 -12.63 -8.82
C SER A 674 6.13 -13.43 -10.01
N SER A 675 7.45 -13.51 -10.16
CA SER A 675 8.10 -14.32 -11.19
C SER A 675 9.04 -15.32 -10.55
N GLU A 676 8.95 -16.59 -10.93
CA GLU A 676 9.79 -17.67 -10.44
C GLU A 676 10.49 -18.37 -11.61
N LEU A 677 11.82 -18.50 -11.55
CA LEU A 677 12.58 -19.17 -12.60
C LEU A 677 12.41 -20.69 -12.56
N ARG A 678 12.18 -21.24 -11.37
CA ARG A 678 12.01 -22.68 -11.09
C ARG A 678 10.98 -22.85 -9.98
N PRO A 679 9.69 -22.64 -10.27
CA PRO A 679 8.61 -22.94 -9.33
C PRO A 679 8.63 -24.43 -8.96
N ALA A 680 8.17 -24.77 -7.75
CA ALA A 680 8.22 -26.14 -7.25
C ALA A 680 7.27 -27.11 -8.01
N GLU A 681 6.18 -26.58 -8.56
CA GLU A 681 5.06 -27.36 -9.10
C GLU A 681 4.78 -27.12 -10.59
N SER A 682 5.59 -26.29 -11.26
CA SER A 682 5.43 -26.01 -12.69
C SER A 682 6.66 -26.44 -13.48
N ASP A 683 6.42 -26.90 -14.72
CA ASP A 683 7.42 -27.49 -15.62
C ASP A 683 8.39 -26.47 -16.23
N GLY A 684 8.30 -25.19 -15.85
CA GLY A 684 9.23 -24.16 -16.33
C GLY A 684 9.08 -22.82 -15.62
N PRO A 685 9.84 -21.79 -16.07
CA PRO A 685 9.74 -20.45 -15.49
C PRO A 685 8.30 -19.95 -15.56
N THR A 686 7.82 -19.32 -14.49
CA THR A 686 6.41 -18.93 -14.38
C THR A 686 6.25 -17.52 -13.84
N ILE A 687 5.31 -16.77 -14.41
CA ILE A 687 4.84 -15.48 -13.90
C ILE A 687 3.44 -15.68 -13.34
N PHE A 688 3.22 -15.27 -12.10
CA PHE A 688 1.93 -15.32 -11.42
C PHE A 688 1.37 -13.91 -11.23
N LEU A 689 0.09 -13.76 -11.52
CA LEU A 689 -0.77 -12.64 -11.11
C LEU A 689 -1.89 -13.21 -10.26
N TYR A 690 -2.13 -12.66 -9.08
CA TYR A 690 -3.13 -13.23 -8.17
C TYR A 690 -3.79 -12.17 -7.31
N ASP A 691 -4.99 -12.50 -6.85
CA ASP A 691 -5.82 -11.58 -6.08
C ASP A 691 -5.19 -11.42 -4.69
N MET A 692 -4.97 -10.18 -4.25
CA MET A 692 -4.47 -9.88 -2.88
C MET A 692 -5.60 -9.93 -1.84
N VAL A 693 -6.53 -10.86 -2.02
CA VAL A 693 -7.70 -11.08 -1.18
C VAL A 693 -7.87 -12.58 -0.93
N PRO A 694 -8.10 -13.01 0.32
CA PRO A 694 -8.42 -14.41 0.61
C PRO A 694 -9.59 -14.92 -0.23
N SER A 695 -9.46 -16.13 -0.78
CA SER A 695 -10.41 -16.79 -1.70
C SER A 695 -10.57 -16.13 -3.07
N GLY A 696 -9.89 -15.02 -3.34
CA GLY A 696 -10.02 -14.29 -4.60
C GLY A 696 -11.31 -13.50 -4.74
N VAL A 697 -11.32 -12.62 -5.74
CA VAL A 697 -12.44 -11.76 -6.14
C VAL A 697 -12.77 -11.92 -7.64
N GLY A 698 -12.23 -12.97 -8.27
CA GLY A 698 -12.49 -13.34 -9.66
C GLY A 698 -11.63 -12.61 -10.68
N PHE A 699 -10.52 -11.96 -10.27
CA PHE A 699 -9.64 -11.31 -11.25
C PHE A 699 -8.89 -12.32 -12.10
N ALA A 700 -8.45 -13.44 -11.52
CA ALA A 700 -7.76 -14.51 -12.22
C ALA A 700 -8.53 -15.03 -13.44
N GLU A 701 -9.81 -15.35 -13.26
CA GLU A 701 -10.71 -15.83 -14.33
C GLU A 701 -10.87 -14.78 -15.44
N GLN A 702 -11.05 -13.52 -15.08
CA GLN A 702 -11.16 -12.43 -16.06
C GLN A 702 -9.85 -12.23 -16.84
N LEU A 703 -8.70 -12.29 -16.19
CA LEU A 703 -7.40 -12.20 -16.87
C LEU A 703 -7.16 -13.37 -17.82
N PHE A 704 -7.62 -14.56 -17.45
CA PHE A 704 -7.59 -15.73 -18.33
C PHE A 704 -8.44 -15.49 -19.58
N ALA A 705 -9.68 -15.03 -19.43
CA ALA A 705 -10.56 -14.71 -20.56
C ALA A 705 -10.01 -13.58 -21.46
N LEU A 706 -9.32 -12.60 -20.86
CA LEU A 706 -8.74 -11.45 -21.55
C LEU A 706 -7.29 -11.67 -22.00
N HIS A 707 -6.77 -12.90 -21.96
CA HIS A 707 -5.35 -13.23 -22.16
C HIS A 707 -4.73 -12.53 -23.37
N HIS A 708 -5.36 -12.64 -24.55
CA HIS A 708 -4.81 -12.07 -25.77
C HIS A 708 -4.83 -10.54 -25.79
N GLU A 709 -5.84 -9.90 -25.20
CA GLU A 709 -5.91 -8.44 -25.09
C GLU A 709 -4.88 -7.92 -24.11
N LEU A 710 -4.74 -8.60 -22.97
CA LEU A 710 -3.74 -8.34 -21.95
C LEU A 710 -2.33 -8.40 -22.54
N LEU A 711 -1.97 -9.50 -23.21
CA LEU A 711 -0.65 -9.66 -23.82
C LEU A 711 -0.36 -8.61 -24.89
N ARG A 712 -1.32 -8.32 -25.78
CA ARG A 712 -1.14 -7.27 -26.81
C ARG A 712 -0.89 -5.90 -26.17
N ALA A 713 -1.64 -5.55 -25.13
CA ALA A 713 -1.45 -4.30 -24.41
C ALA A 713 -0.10 -4.25 -23.68
N THR A 714 0.34 -5.37 -23.09
CA THR A 714 1.67 -5.49 -22.47
C THR A 714 2.79 -5.30 -23.50
N VAL A 715 2.71 -5.94 -24.66
CA VAL A 715 3.69 -5.75 -25.75
C VAL A 715 3.72 -4.30 -26.22
N ALA A 716 2.56 -3.69 -26.46
CA ALA A 716 2.44 -2.30 -26.89
C ALA A 716 3.05 -1.35 -25.84
N LEU A 717 2.74 -1.54 -24.55
CA LEU A 717 3.31 -0.75 -23.46
C LEU A 717 4.85 -0.81 -23.47
N ILE A 718 5.43 -2.01 -23.58
CA ILE A 718 6.89 -2.18 -23.53
C ILE A 718 7.55 -1.57 -24.76
N ARG A 719 7.00 -1.81 -25.95
CA ARG A 719 7.55 -1.33 -27.22
C ARG A 719 7.45 0.17 -27.38
N ASP A 720 6.28 0.74 -27.08
CA ASP A 720 5.95 2.14 -27.38
C ASP A 720 6.40 3.09 -26.26
N CYS A 721 6.81 2.56 -25.10
CA CYS A 721 7.40 3.36 -24.02
C CYS A 721 8.71 4.03 -24.50
N PRO A 722 8.93 5.34 -24.25
CA PRO A 722 10.09 6.05 -24.78
C PRO A 722 11.43 5.75 -24.08
N CYS A 723 11.45 5.00 -22.98
CA CYS A 723 12.69 4.71 -22.26
C CYS A 723 13.60 3.74 -23.04
N ALA A 724 14.91 3.85 -22.85
CA ALA A 724 15.88 3.04 -23.59
C ALA A 724 15.90 1.56 -23.14
N GLN A 725 16.07 1.31 -21.84
CA GLN A 725 16.25 -0.05 -21.29
C GLN A 725 15.06 -0.52 -20.45
N GLY A 726 14.39 0.41 -19.78
CA GLY A 726 13.28 0.15 -18.87
C GLY A 726 12.98 1.34 -17.99
N CYS A 727 11.73 1.48 -17.54
CA CYS A 727 11.32 2.46 -16.55
C CYS A 727 10.18 1.88 -15.69
N PRO A 728 9.82 2.50 -14.55
CA PRO A 728 8.75 2.02 -13.68
C PRO A 728 7.42 1.77 -14.40
N ALA A 729 7.12 2.52 -15.46
CA ALA A 729 5.89 2.39 -16.21
C ALA A 729 5.84 1.18 -17.17
N CYS A 730 6.98 0.62 -17.59
CA CYS A 730 7.02 -0.55 -18.50
C CYS A 730 7.59 -1.80 -17.81
N VAL A 731 8.84 -2.18 -18.10
CA VAL A 731 9.52 -3.37 -17.56
C VAL A 731 10.17 -3.15 -16.19
N GLY A 732 10.02 -1.96 -15.61
CA GLY A 732 10.69 -1.55 -14.38
C GLY A 732 12.04 -0.87 -14.63
N PRO A 733 12.63 -0.23 -13.61
CA PRO A 733 13.98 0.34 -13.68
C PRO A 733 15.03 -0.71 -14.03
N GLU A 734 16.12 -0.31 -14.68
CA GLU A 734 17.23 -1.21 -15.07
C GLU A 734 17.81 -2.02 -13.90
N ALA A 735 17.94 -1.43 -12.71
CA ALA A 735 18.38 -2.19 -11.52
C ALA A 735 17.34 -3.21 -10.98
N MET A 736 16.09 -3.16 -11.46
CA MET A 736 15.10 -4.23 -11.26
C MET A 736 15.07 -5.20 -12.45
N ALA A 737 15.08 -4.68 -13.69
CA ALA A 737 14.89 -5.48 -14.88
C ALA A 737 16.18 -6.12 -15.41
N GLY A 738 17.35 -5.74 -14.91
CA GLY A 738 18.63 -6.03 -15.56
C GLY A 738 18.87 -5.19 -16.82
N ASP A 739 20.11 -5.19 -17.31
CA ASP A 739 20.44 -4.66 -18.64
C ASP A 739 19.66 -5.42 -19.71
N GLY A 740 19.16 -4.70 -20.73
CA GLY A 740 18.35 -5.29 -21.79
C GLY A 740 16.92 -5.68 -21.38
N GLY A 741 16.41 -5.22 -20.23
CA GLY A 741 15.08 -5.59 -19.70
C GLY A 741 13.96 -5.57 -20.74
N LYS A 742 13.83 -4.49 -21.53
CA LYS A 742 12.87 -4.41 -22.63
C LYS A 742 13.04 -5.50 -23.69
N LYS A 743 14.28 -5.71 -24.15
CA LYS A 743 14.61 -6.70 -25.18
C LYS A 743 14.25 -8.10 -24.70
N HIS A 744 14.64 -8.44 -23.47
CA HIS A 744 14.38 -9.76 -22.90
C HIS A 744 12.88 -9.98 -22.61
N SER A 745 12.17 -8.97 -22.12
CA SER A 745 10.73 -9.07 -21.93
C SER A 745 9.96 -9.22 -23.25
N LEU A 746 10.33 -8.48 -24.30
CA LEU A 746 9.73 -8.65 -25.63
C LEU A 746 10.02 -10.04 -26.22
N ALA A 747 11.24 -10.53 -26.11
CA ALA A 747 11.60 -11.87 -26.57
C ALA A 747 10.79 -12.97 -25.86
N LEU A 748 10.55 -12.84 -24.55
CA LEU A 748 9.67 -13.77 -23.81
C LEU A 748 8.21 -13.65 -24.26
N LEU A 749 7.71 -12.44 -24.49
CA LEU A 749 6.34 -12.23 -24.97
C LEU A 749 6.11 -12.77 -26.38
N GLU A 750 7.13 -12.71 -27.25
CA GLU A 750 7.10 -13.32 -28.59
C GLU A 750 6.91 -14.84 -28.51
N LEU A 751 7.52 -15.52 -27.53
CA LEU A 751 7.32 -16.96 -27.31
C LEU A 751 5.87 -17.32 -26.93
N LEU A 752 5.13 -16.39 -26.33
CA LEU A 752 3.72 -16.58 -25.99
C LEU A 752 2.78 -16.22 -27.15
N ALA A 753 3.25 -15.43 -28.12
CA ALA A 753 2.43 -14.90 -29.21
C ALA A 753 2.28 -15.88 -30.39
N GLY A 754 3.17 -16.87 -30.52
CA GLY A 754 3.18 -17.83 -31.63
C GLY A 754 3.84 -17.29 -32.89
#